data_AF-A0A2I1J7Q8-F1
#
_entry.id   AF-A0A2I1J7Q8-F1
#
_cell.length_a   1.000
_cell.length_b   1.000
_cell.length_c   1.000
_cell.angle_alpha   90.00
_cell.angle_beta   90.00
_cell.angle_gamma   90.00
#
_symmetry.space_group_name_H-M   'P 1'
#
loop_
_entity.id
_entity.type
_entity.pdbx_description
1 polymer ?
#
loop_
_entity_poly.entity_id
_entity_poly.type
_entity_poly.pdbx_seq_one_letter_code
_entity_poly.pdbx_strand_id
1 'polypeptide(L)'
;MITVAIDGPSGVGKSSTSRAVAKHFGYAYLDTGAMYRAAAWWCLSQGESLDFDSASPEQEERLTELVARFFTEDHFDISLDPDVPGVTSDGQDISDEIRSTQVASHVSAISSIIPIRHVLIAAQRAYIAGEENPQGFSNGAGIVVEGRDITTVVAPDADVRVLLTAREDVRQARRNAQNAQKAQNTTHSSDLAFDNVASDNVAARDAKDAQVTSFQEAAEGVTLVDNSDMSFDQTVQVLVDMVDAAIDEQLFSNYVDQMNEYELEEGDEAYLSDDAFIDASQDDEEDDTVGVLAIVGRPNVGKSTLVNRILGRRAAIVEDTPGVTRDRVTYEAEWAGTRFQLVDTGGWEADVEGIDSAIASQAQIAVQLADAVVLVVDGAVGLTASDERIVSMLRASGKPVTVAANKLDTQMSEYQAAEFWNLGLGEPYPISAMHGRGVGDLLDVALAKLAQAEKTSGLLTPSHLRRIALVGRPNVGKSSLLNQLSGENRAVVSDIAGTTRDPVDEVVNVGGQDWLFIDTAGIKRRLHKQSGADYYSSLRTQAAIERSELALVLFDVSEPISDQDLKVMSQAVDAGRAIVLVFNKWDKLDDFGRQRIERLWKTEFNRVTWAQRVNLSALTGWHTNRLKLAMDTALENWDKRVSTGRLNSFLGQVQAAHPHPLRGGKQPRILFATQASNRPPRFVIFTTGFLDHSYRRFIEHSLRDEFGFEGTPIQISVNVREKKKRK
;
A
#
# COMPACT_ATOMS: atom_id res chain seq x y z
N MET A 1 12.76 -4.53 20.71
CA MET A 1 13.78 -5.44 20.13
C MET A 1 13.01 -6.48 19.35
N ILE A 2 13.45 -6.80 18.14
CA ILE A 2 12.83 -7.85 17.31
C ILE A 2 13.63 -9.15 17.44
N THR A 3 12.95 -10.25 17.70
CA THR A 3 13.52 -11.60 17.74
C THR A 3 13.05 -12.39 16.53
N VAL A 4 14.00 -12.88 15.73
CA VAL A 4 13.73 -13.69 14.54
C VAL A 4 14.21 -15.12 14.79
N ALA A 5 13.29 -16.07 14.89
CA ALA A 5 13.56 -17.48 15.09
C ALA A 5 13.44 -18.26 13.77
N ILE A 6 14.52 -18.95 13.37
CA ILE A 6 14.55 -19.70 12.11
C ILE A 6 14.96 -21.16 12.37
N ASP A 7 14.03 -22.07 12.14
CA ASP A 7 14.22 -23.51 12.25
C ASP A 7 14.25 -24.20 10.88
N GLY A 8 14.73 -25.44 10.86
CA GLY A 8 14.62 -26.33 9.69
C GLY A 8 15.59 -27.50 9.69
N PRO A 9 15.59 -28.31 8.63
CA PRO A 9 16.54 -29.41 8.45
C PRO A 9 17.91 -28.93 7.92
N SER A 10 18.88 -29.84 7.88
CA SER A 10 20.22 -29.55 7.37
C SER A 10 20.19 -29.30 5.85
N GLY A 11 21.03 -28.38 5.35
CA GLY A 11 21.17 -28.16 3.90
C GLY A 11 20.13 -27.24 3.23
N VAL A 12 19.17 -26.69 3.97
CA VAL A 12 18.18 -25.71 3.45
C VAL A 12 18.74 -24.29 3.26
N GLY A 13 19.92 -24.01 3.84
CA GLY A 13 20.54 -22.69 3.76
C GLY A 13 20.27 -21.75 4.93
N LYS A 14 19.76 -22.25 6.07
CA LYS A 14 19.49 -21.42 7.27
C LYS A 14 20.62 -20.48 7.64
N SER A 15 21.83 -20.99 7.90
CA SER A 15 22.93 -20.16 8.39
C SER A 15 23.34 -19.05 7.42
N SER A 16 23.22 -19.28 6.11
CA SER A 16 23.44 -18.24 5.12
C SER A 16 22.32 -17.21 5.10
N THR A 17 21.07 -17.65 5.14
CA THR A 17 19.89 -16.77 5.11
C THR A 17 19.79 -15.95 6.40
N SER A 18 19.92 -16.58 7.57
CA SER A 18 19.87 -15.92 8.88
C SER A 18 20.93 -14.82 9.01
N ARG A 19 22.16 -15.08 8.56
CA ARG A 19 23.22 -14.05 8.54
C ARG A 19 22.91 -12.91 7.59
N ALA A 20 22.37 -13.20 6.40
CA ALA A 20 22.02 -12.14 5.46
C ALA A 20 20.89 -11.25 5.98
N VAL A 21 19.87 -11.84 6.61
CA VAL A 21 18.78 -11.10 7.29
C VAL A 21 19.35 -10.27 8.44
N ALA A 22 20.20 -10.86 9.29
CA ALA A 22 20.83 -10.12 10.40
C ALA A 22 21.63 -8.91 9.90
N LYS A 23 22.42 -9.06 8.84
CA LYS A 23 23.16 -7.95 8.22
C LYS A 23 22.26 -6.88 7.63
N HIS A 24 21.15 -7.28 7.01
CA HIS A 24 20.20 -6.34 6.41
C HIS A 24 19.66 -5.35 7.45
N PHE A 25 19.32 -5.85 8.64
CA PHE A 25 18.73 -5.05 9.71
C PHE A 25 19.74 -4.53 10.76
N GLY A 26 21.02 -4.94 10.68
CA GLY A 26 22.01 -4.65 11.72
C GLY A 26 21.71 -5.38 13.04
N TYR A 27 21.08 -6.56 12.97
CA TYR A 27 20.76 -7.39 14.12
C TYR A 27 21.92 -8.31 14.50
N ALA A 28 21.93 -8.73 15.75
CA ALA A 28 22.80 -9.80 16.21
C ALA A 28 22.44 -11.13 15.54
N TYR A 29 23.40 -12.05 15.46
CA TYR A 29 23.21 -13.39 14.88
C TYR A 29 23.70 -14.47 15.84
N LEU A 30 22.84 -15.45 16.13
CA LEU A 30 23.16 -16.57 17.01
C LEU A 30 23.05 -17.93 16.29
N ASP A 31 24.20 -18.58 16.06
CA ASP A 31 24.30 -19.98 15.59
C ASP A 31 24.20 -20.93 16.79
N THR A 32 22.97 -21.34 17.15
CA THR A 32 22.79 -22.28 18.27
C THR A 32 23.42 -23.64 18.02
N GLY A 33 23.54 -24.05 16.75
CA GLY A 33 24.24 -25.28 16.37
C GLY A 33 25.71 -25.28 16.75
N ALA A 34 26.36 -24.10 16.78
CA ALA A 34 27.73 -23.96 17.26
C ALA A 34 27.83 -24.21 18.77
N MET A 35 26.83 -23.83 19.57
CA MET A 35 26.80 -24.08 21.01
C MET A 35 26.72 -25.58 21.32
N TYR A 36 25.86 -26.33 20.62
CA TYR A 36 25.78 -27.79 20.77
C TYR A 36 27.09 -28.48 20.36
N ARG A 37 27.76 -28.00 19.30
CA ARG A 37 29.07 -28.51 18.87
C ARG A 37 30.17 -28.17 19.88
N ALA A 38 30.15 -26.97 20.46
CA ALA A 38 31.10 -26.55 21.48
C ALA A 38 30.94 -27.38 22.77
N ALA A 39 29.70 -27.69 23.18
CA ALA A 39 29.44 -28.59 24.31
C ALA A 39 30.03 -30.00 24.07
N ALA A 40 29.82 -30.56 22.88
CA ALA A 40 30.40 -31.86 22.51
C ALA A 40 31.94 -31.82 22.47
N TRP A 41 32.51 -30.76 21.89
CA TRP A 41 33.96 -30.54 21.89
C TRP A 41 34.53 -30.42 23.30
N TRP A 42 33.85 -29.71 24.20
CA TRP A 42 34.28 -29.53 25.59
C TRP A 42 34.29 -30.87 26.34
N CYS A 43 33.24 -31.68 26.24
CA CYS A 43 33.26 -33.01 26.85
C CYS A 43 34.44 -33.85 26.33
N LEU A 44 34.69 -33.85 25.02
CA LEU A 44 35.81 -34.57 24.42
C LEU A 44 37.18 -34.03 24.88
N SER A 45 37.33 -32.71 25.02
CA SER A 45 38.58 -32.08 25.45
C SER A 45 38.90 -32.37 26.92
N GLN A 46 37.88 -32.60 27.74
CA GLN A 46 38.01 -33.08 29.12
C GLN A 46 38.22 -34.60 29.23
N GLY A 47 38.31 -35.31 28.09
CA GLY A 47 38.58 -36.75 28.05
C GLY A 47 37.35 -37.64 28.26
N GLU A 48 36.14 -37.08 28.14
CA GLU A 48 34.91 -37.87 28.20
C GLU A 48 34.71 -38.70 26.93
N SER A 49 34.18 -39.92 27.10
CA SER A 49 33.75 -40.76 25.98
C SER A 49 32.29 -40.47 25.65
N LEU A 50 32.03 -40.10 24.40
CA LEU A 50 30.67 -39.86 23.88
C LEU A 50 30.15 -41.00 22.99
N ASP A 51 30.93 -42.08 22.85
CA ASP A 51 30.56 -43.30 22.14
C ASP A 51 29.64 -44.18 23.00
N PHE A 52 28.37 -43.80 23.13
CA PHE A 52 27.34 -44.56 23.83
C PHE A 52 26.00 -44.55 23.09
N ASP A 53 25.27 -45.67 23.17
CA ASP A 53 23.89 -45.75 22.66
C ASP A 53 22.90 -45.05 23.62
N SER A 54 23.15 -45.14 24.93
CA SER A 54 22.43 -44.44 25.99
C SER A 54 23.36 -44.20 27.17
N ALA A 55 23.40 -42.99 27.73
CA ALA A 55 24.24 -42.68 28.89
C ALA A 55 23.64 -43.28 30.18
N SER A 56 24.50 -43.73 31.11
CA SER A 56 24.03 -44.06 32.46
C SER A 56 23.64 -42.79 33.22
N PRO A 57 22.76 -42.85 34.24
CA PRO A 57 22.41 -41.67 35.03
C PRO A 57 23.62 -40.93 35.63
N GLU A 58 24.64 -41.67 36.05
CA GLU A 58 25.90 -41.13 36.59
C GLU A 58 26.73 -40.41 35.50
N GLN A 59 26.73 -40.94 34.28
CA GLN A 59 27.38 -40.29 33.14
C GLN A 59 26.61 -39.05 32.70
N GLU A 60 25.27 -39.09 32.66
CA GLU A 60 24.45 -37.92 32.36
C GLU A 60 24.69 -36.79 33.37
N GLU A 61 24.72 -37.10 34.67
CA GLU A 61 24.98 -36.11 35.73
C GLU A 61 26.36 -35.46 35.55
N ARG A 62 27.41 -36.26 35.35
CA ARG A 62 28.78 -35.77 35.14
C ARG A 62 28.92 -34.93 33.87
N LEU A 63 28.36 -35.38 32.75
CA LEU A 63 28.39 -34.63 31.49
C LEU A 63 27.60 -33.32 31.62
N THR A 64 26.47 -33.34 32.34
CA THR A 64 25.68 -32.14 32.61
C THR A 64 26.45 -31.13 33.45
N GLU A 65 27.14 -31.57 34.50
CA GLU A 65 27.98 -30.69 35.32
C GLU A 65 29.11 -30.06 34.49
N LEU A 66 29.80 -30.84 33.66
CA LEU A 66 30.85 -30.34 32.78
C LEU A 66 30.35 -29.28 31.79
N VAL A 67 29.21 -29.54 31.14
CA VAL A 67 28.62 -28.59 30.20
C VAL A 67 28.08 -27.36 30.93
N ALA A 68 27.47 -27.51 32.10
CA ALA A 68 27.02 -26.38 32.91
C ALA A 68 28.19 -25.45 33.23
N ARG A 69 29.29 -25.99 33.76
CA ARG A 69 30.50 -25.21 34.07
C ARG A 69 31.06 -24.50 32.83
N PHE A 70 31.03 -25.15 31.67
CA PHE A 70 31.48 -24.55 30.41
C PHE A 70 30.73 -23.25 30.07
N PHE A 71 29.41 -23.23 30.25
CA PHE A 71 28.58 -22.05 29.93
C PHE A 71 28.43 -21.06 31.10
N THR A 72 28.81 -21.42 32.33
CA THR A 72 28.63 -20.56 33.52
C THR A 72 29.92 -20.05 34.16
N GLU A 73 31.08 -20.65 33.90
CA GLU A 73 32.38 -20.29 34.49
C GLU A 73 33.30 -19.56 33.49
N ASP A 74 32.73 -18.76 32.58
CA ASP A 74 33.47 -17.94 31.59
C ASP A 74 34.39 -18.73 30.63
N HIS A 75 34.15 -20.03 30.47
CA HIS A 75 34.92 -20.89 29.56
C HIS A 75 34.45 -20.82 28.11
N PHE A 76 33.26 -20.28 27.83
CA PHE A 76 32.63 -20.23 26.51
C PHE A 76 32.25 -18.79 26.13
N ASP A 77 32.54 -18.40 24.89
CA ASP A 77 31.98 -17.21 24.28
C ASP A 77 31.68 -17.44 22.79
N ILE A 78 30.66 -16.75 22.28
CA ILE A 78 30.24 -16.82 20.87
C ILE A 78 30.01 -15.41 20.32
N SER A 79 30.59 -15.15 19.16
CA SER A 79 30.39 -13.89 18.46
C SER A 79 28.96 -13.78 17.94
N LEU A 80 28.31 -12.66 18.28
CA LEU A 80 26.99 -12.27 17.77
C LEU A 80 27.07 -11.44 16.48
N ASP A 81 28.28 -11.10 16.02
CA ASP A 81 28.49 -10.33 14.79
C ASP A 81 28.28 -11.24 13.56
N PRO A 82 27.30 -10.94 12.68
CA PRO A 82 27.07 -11.74 11.48
C PRO A 82 28.20 -11.64 10.43
N ASP A 83 29.09 -10.65 10.50
CA ASP A 83 30.30 -10.55 9.68
C ASP A 83 31.46 -11.39 10.21
N VAL A 84 31.52 -11.61 11.53
CA VAL A 84 32.61 -12.34 12.20
C VAL A 84 32.04 -13.46 13.09
N PRO A 85 31.40 -14.49 12.53
CA PRO A 85 30.87 -15.59 13.32
C PRO A 85 32.02 -16.47 13.86
N GLY A 86 32.03 -16.76 15.15
CA GLY A 86 33.08 -17.57 15.78
C GLY A 86 32.74 -17.98 17.21
N VAL A 87 33.40 -19.03 17.69
CA VAL A 87 33.29 -19.53 19.07
C VAL A 87 34.67 -19.57 19.68
N THR A 88 34.79 -19.07 20.90
CA THR A 88 36.03 -19.17 21.67
C THR A 88 35.81 -19.98 22.95
N SER A 89 36.88 -20.64 23.40
CA SER A 89 36.94 -21.24 24.72
C SER A 89 38.23 -20.83 25.42
N ASP A 90 38.12 -20.34 26.66
CA ASP A 90 39.26 -19.80 27.43
C ASP A 90 40.10 -18.76 26.65
N GLY A 91 39.43 -17.97 25.79
CA GLY A 91 40.06 -16.97 24.94
C GLY A 91 40.75 -17.51 23.68
N GLN A 92 40.69 -18.82 23.41
CA GLN A 92 41.19 -19.44 22.19
C GLN A 92 40.04 -19.67 21.19
N ASP A 93 40.23 -19.31 19.93
CA ASP A 93 39.27 -19.63 18.85
C ASP A 93 39.23 -21.15 18.61
N ILE A 94 38.03 -21.72 18.71
CA ILE A 94 37.75 -23.15 18.50
C ILE A 94 36.81 -23.40 17.31
N SER A 95 36.59 -22.38 16.48
CA SER A 95 35.58 -22.38 15.42
C SER A 95 35.76 -23.49 14.39
N ASP A 96 37.00 -23.88 14.07
CA ASP A 96 37.28 -24.94 13.12
C ASP A 96 37.19 -26.32 13.77
N GLU A 97 37.67 -26.44 15.01
CA GLU A 97 37.68 -27.66 15.81
C GLU A 97 36.26 -28.18 16.08
N ILE A 98 35.33 -27.28 16.44
CA ILE A 98 33.93 -27.65 16.68
C ILE A 98 33.23 -28.13 15.41
N ARG A 99 33.77 -27.84 14.22
CA ARG A 99 33.23 -28.27 12.91
C ARG A 99 33.92 -29.53 12.37
N SER A 100 34.85 -30.11 13.12
CA SER A 100 35.51 -31.37 12.77
C SER A 100 34.52 -32.53 12.68
N THR A 101 34.84 -33.53 11.85
CA THR A 101 34.03 -34.75 11.70
C THR A 101 33.86 -35.48 13.03
N GLN A 102 34.89 -35.47 13.89
CA GLN A 102 34.86 -36.08 15.21
C GLN A 102 33.85 -35.41 16.14
N VAL A 103 33.78 -34.07 16.20
CA VAL A 103 32.78 -33.38 17.02
C VAL A 103 31.38 -33.59 16.43
N ALA A 104 31.24 -33.46 15.11
CA ALA A 104 29.96 -33.59 14.41
C ALA A 104 29.28 -34.96 14.62
N SER A 105 30.04 -36.05 14.78
CA SER A 105 29.47 -37.38 15.03
C SER A 105 28.86 -37.55 16.44
N HIS A 106 29.19 -36.68 17.40
CA HIS A 106 28.77 -36.79 18.80
C HIS A 106 27.72 -35.77 19.24
N VAL A 107 27.38 -34.80 18.38
CA VAL A 107 26.39 -33.75 18.70
C VAL A 107 25.04 -34.35 19.09
N SER A 108 24.55 -35.33 18.35
CA SER A 108 23.25 -35.97 18.63
C SER A 108 23.24 -36.72 19.97
N ALA A 109 24.39 -37.24 20.43
CA ALA A 109 24.50 -37.89 21.74
C ALA A 109 24.32 -36.85 22.86
N ILE A 110 25.02 -35.72 22.77
CA ILE A 110 24.89 -34.61 23.72
C ILE A 110 23.48 -34.01 23.71
N SER A 111 22.90 -33.75 22.54
CA SER A 111 21.57 -33.13 22.44
C SER A 111 20.44 -34.05 22.95
N SER A 112 20.67 -35.37 23.00
CA SER A 112 19.70 -36.34 23.51
C SER A 112 19.61 -36.38 25.04
N ILE A 113 20.62 -35.86 25.75
CA ILE A 113 20.64 -35.78 27.21
C ILE A 113 19.81 -34.57 27.66
N ILE A 114 18.63 -34.82 28.22
CA ILE A 114 17.64 -33.79 28.58
C ILE A 114 18.23 -32.71 29.52
N PRO A 115 18.96 -33.04 30.61
CA PRO A 115 19.55 -32.02 31.46
C PRO A 115 20.55 -31.10 30.74
N ILE A 116 21.39 -31.63 29.85
CA ILE A 116 22.31 -30.81 29.02
C ILE A 116 21.54 -29.89 28.09
N ARG A 117 20.48 -30.40 27.47
CA ARG A 117 19.60 -29.62 26.60
C ARG A 117 18.95 -28.45 27.36
N HIS A 118 18.56 -28.62 28.62
CA HIS A 118 18.07 -27.52 29.46
C HIS A 118 19.14 -26.45 29.71
N VAL A 119 20.39 -26.84 29.98
CA VAL A 119 21.52 -25.91 30.14
C VAL A 119 21.72 -25.08 28.87
N LEU A 120 21.73 -25.74 27.71
CA LEU A 120 21.91 -25.08 26.41
C LEU A 120 20.75 -24.13 26.06
N ILE A 121 19.51 -24.55 26.30
CA ILE A 121 18.33 -23.67 26.10
C ILE A 121 18.43 -22.44 27.01
N ALA A 122 18.83 -22.61 28.27
CA ALA A 122 19.03 -21.50 29.20
C ALA A 122 20.12 -20.53 28.71
N ALA A 123 21.25 -21.06 28.24
CA ALA A 123 22.33 -20.25 27.67
C ALA A 123 21.88 -19.49 26.41
N GLN A 124 21.16 -20.14 25.49
CA GLN A 124 20.63 -19.51 24.27
C GLN A 124 19.67 -18.36 24.61
N ARG A 125 18.75 -18.58 25.55
CA ARG A 125 17.84 -17.52 26.04
C ARG A 125 18.59 -16.37 26.71
N ALA A 126 19.69 -16.65 27.41
CA ALA A 126 20.52 -15.59 28.01
C ALA A 126 21.18 -14.71 26.94
N TYR A 127 21.67 -15.27 25.83
CA TYR A 127 22.19 -14.48 24.70
C TYR A 127 21.11 -13.65 24.02
N ILE A 128 19.91 -14.21 23.82
CA ILE A 128 18.76 -13.47 23.24
C ILE A 128 18.39 -12.29 24.13
N ALA A 129 18.17 -12.53 25.43
CA ALA A 129 17.81 -11.48 26.38
C ALA A 129 18.94 -10.44 26.56
N GLY A 130 20.20 -10.86 26.43
CA GLY A 130 21.36 -9.98 26.50
C GLY A 130 21.38 -8.90 25.42
N GLU A 131 20.84 -9.20 24.23
CA GLU A 131 20.76 -8.25 23.11
C GLU A 131 19.68 -7.17 23.29
N GLU A 132 18.80 -7.27 24.30
CA GLU A 132 17.93 -6.15 24.69
C GLU A 132 18.73 -4.97 25.24
N ASN A 133 19.97 -5.21 25.70
CA ASN A 133 20.85 -4.18 26.23
C ASN A 133 21.29 -3.20 25.12
N PRO A 134 21.15 -1.88 25.32
CA PRO A 134 21.67 -0.87 24.40
C PRO A 134 23.20 -0.92 24.17
N GLN A 135 23.95 -1.66 24.99
CA GLN A 135 25.38 -1.92 24.81
C GLN A 135 25.67 -3.27 24.11
N GLY A 136 24.64 -4.04 23.76
CA GLY A 136 24.76 -5.26 22.95
C GLY A 136 25.14 -4.94 21.51
N PHE A 137 25.41 -5.98 20.70
CA PHE A 137 25.87 -5.80 19.33
C PHE A 137 24.89 -4.96 18.49
N SER A 138 23.60 -5.28 18.60
CA SER A 138 22.54 -4.62 17.85
C SER A 138 22.07 -3.29 18.45
N ASN A 139 22.67 -2.83 19.56
CA ASN A 139 22.21 -1.69 20.35
C ASN A 139 20.73 -1.79 20.78
N GLY A 140 20.24 -3.00 21.07
CA GLY A 140 18.83 -3.23 21.42
C GLY A 140 17.87 -3.39 20.23
N ALA A 141 18.39 -3.40 18.99
CA ALA A 141 17.55 -3.45 17.80
C ALA A 141 16.91 -4.83 17.58
N GLY A 142 17.70 -5.91 17.64
CA GLY A 142 17.18 -7.25 17.37
C GLY A 142 18.24 -8.34 17.26
N ILE A 143 17.77 -9.59 17.23
CA ILE A 143 18.59 -10.79 17.06
C ILE A 143 17.93 -11.79 16.11
N VAL A 144 18.74 -12.41 15.26
CA VAL A 144 18.35 -13.55 14.42
C VAL A 144 18.98 -14.82 14.99
N VAL A 145 18.14 -15.77 15.36
CA VAL A 145 18.54 -17.02 16.01
C VAL A 145 18.17 -18.18 15.11
N GLU A 146 19.13 -19.03 14.79
CA GLU A 146 18.87 -20.23 13.98
C GLU A 146 19.08 -21.53 14.75
N GLY A 147 18.31 -22.56 14.41
CA GLY A 147 18.45 -23.87 15.01
C GLY A 147 17.47 -24.91 14.48
N ARG A 148 17.05 -25.82 15.36
CA ARG A 148 16.10 -26.90 15.07
C ARG A 148 14.81 -26.83 15.91
N ASP A 149 14.77 -25.98 16.92
CA ASP A 149 13.68 -25.88 17.89
C ASP A 149 13.58 -24.48 18.50
N ILE A 150 14.11 -23.49 17.78
CA ILE A 150 14.11 -22.10 18.22
C ILE A 150 12.70 -21.57 18.28
N THR A 151 11.90 -21.83 17.25
CA THR A 151 10.53 -21.32 17.10
C THR A 151 9.54 -21.89 18.12
N THR A 152 9.84 -23.05 18.70
CA THR A 152 8.94 -23.75 19.63
C THR A 152 9.45 -23.84 21.06
N VAL A 153 10.76 -23.89 21.28
CA VAL A 153 11.35 -24.16 22.60
C VAL A 153 12.15 -22.97 23.09
N VAL A 154 13.09 -22.46 22.28
CA VAL A 154 14.04 -21.44 22.76
C VAL A 154 13.37 -20.08 22.83
N ALA A 155 12.72 -19.67 21.74
CA ALA A 155 12.05 -18.39 21.57
C ALA A 155 10.62 -18.60 20.99
N PRO A 156 9.72 -19.24 21.77
CA PRO A 156 8.34 -19.46 21.33
C PRO A 156 7.56 -18.16 21.11
N ASP A 157 7.98 -17.07 21.75
CA ASP A 157 7.36 -15.74 21.67
C ASP A 157 8.14 -14.79 20.73
N ALA A 158 9.01 -15.33 19.86
CA ALA A 158 9.72 -14.51 18.88
C ALA A 158 8.74 -13.80 17.93
N ASP A 159 9.02 -12.53 17.60
CA ASP A 159 8.17 -11.71 16.73
C ASP A 159 8.06 -12.32 15.32
N VAL A 160 9.12 -12.98 14.84
CA VAL A 160 9.13 -13.71 13.57
C VAL A 160 9.55 -15.15 13.81
N ARG A 161 8.69 -16.12 13.46
CA ARG A 161 8.96 -17.56 13.59
C ARG A 161 8.83 -18.26 12.25
N VAL A 162 9.95 -18.81 11.76
CA VAL A 162 10.04 -19.41 10.42
C VAL A 162 10.53 -20.85 10.51
N LEU A 163 9.86 -21.75 9.79
CA LEU A 163 10.40 -23.06 9.44
C LEU A 163 10.85 -23.03 7.97
N LEU A 164 12.16 -22.98 7.75
CA LEU A 164 12.76 -22.99 6.42
C LEU A 164 12.96 -24.43 5.92
N THR A 165 12.32 -24.79 4.82
CA THR A 165 12.34 -26.14 4.25
C THR A 165 12.79 -26.14 2.78
N ALA A 166 13.19 -27.31 2.29
CA ALA A 166 13.46 -27.58 0.89
C ALA A 166 13.35 -29.10 0.60
N ARG A 167 13.03 -29.44 -0.65
CA ARG A 167 13.05 -30.82 -1.16
C ARG A 167 14.43 -31.47 -0.93
N GLU A 168 14.43 -32.76 -0.61
CA GLU A 168 15.64 -33.52 -0.24
C GLU A 168 16.73 -33.49 -1.33
N ASP A 169 16.33 -33.59 -2.60
CA ASP A 169 17.23 -33.51 -3.75
C ASP A 169 17.93 -32.15 -3.84
N VAL A 170 17.20 -31.05 -3.61
CA VAL A 170 17.75 -29.69 -3.57
C VAL A 170 18.74 -29.53 -2.41
N ARG A 171 18.41 -30.06 -1.22
CA ARG A 171 19.30 -30.02 -0.04
C ARG A 171 20.61 -30.76 -0.28
N GLN A 172 20.54 -31.96 -0.86
CA GLN A 172 21.74 -32.73 -1.21
C GLN A 172 22.60 -32.03 -2.26
N ALA A 173 21.98 -31.46 -3.30
CA ALA A 173 22.69 -30.71 -4.33
C ALA A 173 23.44 -29.50 -3.75
N ARG A 174 22.79 -28.70 -2.89
CA ARG A 174 23.41 -27.55 -2.21
C ARG A 174 24.60 -27.97 -1.35
N ARG A 175 24.50 -29.10 -0.66
CA ARG A 175 25.59 -29.60 0.20
C ARG A 175 26.78 -30.13 -0.60
N ASN A 176 26.51 -30.84 -1.68
CA ASN A 176 27.55 -31.32 -2.59
C ASN A 176 28.33 -30.15 -3.21
N ALA A 177 27.61 -29.08 -3.60
CA ALA A 177 28.24 -27.85 -4.09
C ALA A 177 29.13 -27.18 -3.03
N GLN A 178 28.68 -27.06 -1.78
CA GLN A 178 29.49 -26.52 -0.68
C GLN A 178 30.76 -27.33 -0.41
N ASN A 179 30.67 -28.66 -0.41
CA ASN A 179 31.82 -29.53 -0.20
C ASN A 179 32.83 -29.43 -1.35
N ALA A 180 32.35 -29.35 -2.60
CA ALA A 180 33.20 -29.16 -3.77
C ALA A 180 33.93 -27.79 -3.74
N GLN A 181 33.25 -26.74 -3.29
CA GLN A 181 33.82 -25.39 -3.18
C GLN A 181 34.87 -25.29 -2.06
N LYS A 182 34.68 -25.97 -0.93
CA LYS A 182 35.69 -26.12 0.13
C LYS A 182 36.93 -26.89 -0.34
N ALA A 183 36.75 -27.95 -1.12
CA ALA A 183 37.84 -28.75 -1.68
C ALA A 183 38.69 -27.98 -2.72
N GLN A 184 38.07 -27.05 -3.46
CA GLN A 184 38.80 -26.19 -4.39
C GLN A 184 39.64 -25.12 -3.66
N ASN A 185 39.15 -24.56 -2.54
CA ASN A 185 39.89 -23.56 -1.76
C ASN A 185 41.05 -24.13 -0.92
N THR A 186 41.18 -25.46 -0.79
CA THR A 186 42.25 -26.13 0.00
C THR A 186 43.44 -26.59 -0.85
N THR A 187 43.54 -26.21 -2.13
CA THR A 187 44.61 -26.65 -3.06
C THR A 187 45.96 -25.92 -2.90
N HIS A 188 46.46 -25.78 -1.66
CA HIS A 188 47.87 -25.45 -1.37
C HIS A 188 48.45 -26.32 -0.24
N SER A 189 48.15 -27.62 -0.23
CA SER A 189 49.03 -28.63 0.37
C SER A 189 48.89 -29.94 -0.41
N SER A 190 49.92 -30.24 -1.20
CA SER A 190 50.07 -31.55 -1.85
C SER A 190 50.43 -32.60 -0.81
N ASP A 191 49.90 -33.80 -1.03
CA ASP A 191 50.12 -35.06 -0.31
C ASP A 191 49.18 -35.32 0.87
N LEU A 192 48.02 -35.93 0.56
CA LEU A 192 47.52 -37.17 1.18
C LEU A 192 46.34 -37.74 0.36
N ALA A 193 46.36 -39.06 0.25
CA ALA A 193 45.54 -39.96 -0.57
C ALA A 193 44.06 -39.61 -0.78
N PHE A 194 43.61 -39.84 -2.02
CA PHE A 194 42.22 -40.18 -2.35
C PHE A 194 41.84 -41.48 -1.63
N ASP A 195 41.19 -41.39 -0.48
CA ASP A 195 40.42 -42.50 0.10
C ASP A 195 39.23 -41.95 0.89
N ASN A 196 38.03 -42.35 0.47
CA ASN A 196 36.75 -42.27 1.19
C ASN A 196 36.31 -40.89 1.73
N VAL A 197 35.85 -40.00 0.83
CA VAL A 197 34.79 -39.05 1.21
C VAL A 197 33.50 -39.84 1.32
N ALA A 198 33.26 -40.46 2.49
CA ALA A 198 31.99 -41.06 2.81
C ALA A 198 30.89 -40.01 2.54
N SER A 199 29.86 -40.37 1.78
CA SER A 199 28.66 -39.56 1.64
C SER A 199 28.09 -39.34 3.04
N ASP A 200 28.30 -38.15 3.58
CA ASP A 200 27.78 -37.74 4.89
C ASP A 200 26.25 -37.91 4.82
N ASN A 201 25.71 -38.92 5.50
CA ASN A 201 24.30 -39.28 5.39
C ASN A 201 23.46 -38.29 6.22
N VAL A 202 23.29 -37.08 5.68
CA VAL A 202 22.56 -35.96 6.29
C VAL A 202 21.13 -36.37 6.66
N ALA A 203 20.49 -37.18 5.82
CA ALA A 203 19.16 -37.72 6.08
C ALA A 203 19.12 -38.60 7.35
N ALA A 204 20.15 -39.43 7.58
CA ALA A 204 20.23 -40.24 8.80
C ALA A 204 20.47 -39.40 10.07
N ARG A 205 21.22 -38.29 9.98
CA ARG A 205 21.39 -37.35 11.09
C ARG A 205 20.11 -36.58 11.39
N ASP A 206 19.46 -36.03 10.37
CA ASP A 206 18.18 -35.32 10.54
C ASP A 206 17.09 -36.28 11.05
N ALA A 207 17.09 -37.56 10.65
CA ALA A 207 16.19 -38.56 11.21
C ALA A 207 16.45 -38.88 12.68
N LYS A 208 17.71 -38.88 13.13
CA LYS A 208 18.07 -39.07 14.54
C LYS A 208 17.71 -37.83 15.39
N ASP A 209 17.98 -36.64 14.87
CA ASP A 209 17.67 -35.37 15.53
C ASP A 209 16.14 -35.14 15.62
N ALA A 210 15.39 -35.58 14.61
CA ALA A 210 13.92 -35.48 14.56
C ALA A 210 13.20 -36.37 15.61
N GLN A 211 13.89 -37.33 16.23
CA GLN A 211 13.32 -38.11 17.35
C GLN A 211 13.21 -37.29 18.64
N VAL A 212 13.96 -36.20 18.74
CA VAL A 212 14.07 -35.37 19.95
C VAL A 212 13.54 -33.95 19.72
N THR A 213 13.49 -33.49 18.46
CA THR A 213 13.05 -32.13 18.08
C THR A 213 12.09 -32.15 16.90
N SER A 214 11.05 -31.31 16.92
CA SER A 214 10.06 -31.21 15.85
C SER A 214 10.42 -30.08 14.88
N PHE A 215 11.08 -30.40 13.77
CA PHE A 215 11.49 -29.43 12.73
C PHE A 215 11.15 -29.88 11.30
N GLN A 216 10.29 -30.88 11.16
CA GLN A 216 9.85 -31.38 9.85
C GLN A 216 8.51 -30.78 9.41
N GLU A 217 7.69 -30.34 10.38
CA GLU A 217 6.40 -29.70 10.16
C GLU A 217 6.34 -28.40 10.97
N ALA A 218 5.68 -27.39 10.41
CA ALA A 218 5.53 -26.10 11.06
C ALA A 218 4.54 -26.22 12.22
N ALA A 219 4.93 -25.74 13.40
CA ALA A 219 4.03 -25.65 14.55
C ALA A 219 3.01 -24.50 14.36
N GLU A 220 1.97 -24.49 15.19
CA GLU A 220 0.96 -23.41 15.17
C GLU A 220 1.62 -22.05 15.39
N GLY A 221 1.35 -21.10 14.47
CA GLY A 221 1.96 -19.76 14.49
C GLY A 221 3.40 -19.68 13.96
N VAL A 222 3.94 -20.75 13.38
CA VAL A 222 5.23 -20.76 12.66
C VAL A 222 4.99 -20.74 11.16
N THR A 223 5.57 -19.79 10.44
CA THR A 223 5.42 -19.68 8.99
C THR A 223 6.35 -20.66 8.27
N LEU A 224 5.77 -21.51 7.42
CA LEU A 224 6.54 -22.41 6.56
C LEU A 224 7.05 -21.65 5.33
N VAL A 225 8.37 -21.67 5.11
CA VAL A 225 9.00 -21.11 3.91
C VAL A 225 9.70 -22.25 3.14
N ASP A 226 9.11 -22.66 2.02
CA ASP A 226 9.74 -23.64 1.12
C ASP A 226 10.59 -22.94 0.06
N ASN A 227 11.91 -23.03 0.19
CA ASN A 227 12.84 -22.39 -0.74
C ASN A 227 13.38 -23.33 -1.82
N SER A 228 12.66 -24.41 -2.15
CA SER A 228 13.09 -25.38 -3.18
C SER A 228 13.26 -24.74 -4.56
N ASP A 229 12.35 -23.84 -4.93
CA ASP A 229 12.31 -23.17 -6.24
C ASP A 229 12.68 -21.67 -6.16
N MET A 230 13.22 -21.25 -5.02
CA MET A 230 13.64 -19.86 -4.78
C MET A 230 15.14 -19.71 -4.90
N SER A 231 15.58 -18.58 -5.46
CA SER A 231 16.97 -18.13 -5.34
C SER A 231 17.30 -17.72 -3.90
N PHE A 232 18.59 -17.58 -3.60
CA PHE A 232 19.04 -17.10 -2.30
C PHE A 232 18.47 -15.71 -1.98
N ASP A 233 18.55 -14.78 -2.94
CA ASP A 233 18.06 -13.40 -2.76
C ASP A 233 16.54 -13.35 -2.56
N GLN A 234 15.78 -14.17 -3.30
CA GLN A 234 14.33 -14.29 -3.09
C GLN A 234 13.99 -14.85 -1.70
N THR A 235 14.77 -15.84 -1.22
CA THR A 235 14.57 -16.39 0.14
C THR A 235 14.84 -15.31 1.19
N VAL A 236 15.93 -14.56 1.05
CA VAL A 236 16.26 -13.46 1.96
C VAL A 236 15.18 -12.39 1.92
N GLN A 237 14.70 -12.00 0.73
CA GLN A 237 13.65 -10.98 0.60
C GLN A 237 12.37 -11.38 1.32
N VAL A 238 11.90 -12.62 1.20
CA VAL A 238 10.70 -13.09 1.93
C VAL A 238 10.89 -12.95 3.45
N LEU A 239 12.06 -13.31 3.98
CA LEU A 239 12.32 -13.15 5.41
C LEU A 239 12.47 -11.67 5.81
N VAL A 240 13.03 -10.83 4.95
CA VAL A 240 13.10 -9.37 5.16
C VAL A 240 11.69 -8.78 5.25
N ASP A 241 10.81 -9.13 4.32
CA ASP A 241 9.42 -8.64 4.31
C ASP A 241 8.66 -9.05 5.59
N MET A 242 8.90 -10.28 6.08
CA MET A 242 8.32 -10.75 7.35
C MET A 242 8.85 -9.96 8.57
N VAL A 243 10.13 -9.64 8.59
CA VAL A 243 10.74 -8.85 9.68
C VAL A 243 10.27 -7.40 9.64
N ASP A 244 10.17 -6.80 8.45
CA ASP A 244 9.59 -5.47 8.27
C ASP A 244 8.15 -5.40 8.79
N ALA A 245 7.32 -6.42 8.48
CA ALA A 245 5.95 -6.51 9.00
C ALA A 245 5.91 -6.57 10.54
N ALA A 246 6.78 -7.38 11.16
CA ALA A 246 6.87 -7.48 12.62
C ALA A 246 7.37 -6.18 13.27
N ILE A 247 8.31 -5.47 12.63
CA ILE A 247 8.75 -4.14 13.06
C ILE A 247 7.57 -3.16 13.03
N ASP A 248 6.80 -3.16 11.95
CA ASP A 248 5.64 -2.28 11.79
C ASP A 248 4.57 -2.56 12.87
N GLU A 249 4.29 -3.84 13.16
CA GLU A 249 3.36 -4.26 14.22
C GLU A 249 3.85 -3.84 15.61
N GLN A 250 5.13 -4.07 15.92
CA GLN A 250 5.72 -3.69 17.21
C GLN A 250 5.74 -2.16 17.40
N LEU A 251 6.05 -1.40 16.34
CA LEU A 251 5.98 0.07 16.36
C LEU A 251 4.55 0.56 16.58
N PHE A 252 3.57 -0.12 15.97
CA PHE A 252 2.15 0.20 16.15
C PHE A 252 1.66 -0.10 17.57
N SER A 253 1.97 -1.28 18.12
CA SER A 253 1.57 -1.67 19.48
C SER A 253 2.13 -0.72 20.54
N ASN A 254 3.43 -0.42 20.48
CA ASN A 254 4.08 0.57 21.35
C ASN A 254 3.44 1.96 21.24
N TYR A 255 2.92 2.30 20.06
CA TYR A 255 2.23 3.55 19.81
C TYR A 255 0.80 3.55 20.36
N VAL A 256 0.02 2.47 20.20
CA VAL A 256 -1.32 2.32 20.81
C VAL A 256 -1.23 2.47 22.33
N ASP A 257 -0.20 1.90 22.95
CA ASP A 257 0.05 2.05 24.38
C ASP A 257 0.33 3.50 24.79
N GLN A 258 1.07 4.27 23.98
CA GLN A 258 1.30 5.71 24.20
C GLN A 258 0.05 6.56 23.92
N MET A 259 -0.81 6.11 23.01
CA MET A 259 -2.05 6.79 22.58
C MET A 259 -3.16 6.74 23.61
N ASN A 260 -3.18 5.70 24.45
CA ASN A 260 -4.15 5.57 25.55
C ASN A 260 -4.15 6.79 26.51
N GLU A 261 -3.08 7.59 26.51
CA GLU A 261 -2.97 8.86 27.26
C GLU A 261 -3.78 10.04 26.67
N TYR A 262 -4.33 9.96 25.45
CA TYR A 262 -5.03 11.05 24.74
C TYR A 262 -6.53 10.73 24.52
N GLU A 263 -7.36 11.76 24.32
CA GLU A 263 -8.80 11.61 24.01
C GLU A 263 -8.92 11.50 22.48
N LEU A 264 -9.48 10.39 22.00
CA LEU A 264 -9.76 10.19 20.57
C LEU A 264 -11.13 10.79 20.26
N GLU A 265 -11.27 11.47 19.12
CA GLU A 265 -12.57 11.90 18.63
C GLU A 265 -13.39 10.68 18.14
N GLU A 266 -14.71 10.78 18.19
CA GLU A 266 -15.64 9.71 17.80
C GLU A 266 -15.48 9.41 16.29
N GLY A 267 -14.85 8.27 15.95
CA GLY A 267 -14.50 7.88 14.59
C GLY A 267 -12.99 7.77 14.30
N ASP A 268 -12.12 8.36 15.13
CA ASP A 268 -10.66 8.20 15.03
C ASP A 268 -10.18 6.82 15.51
N GLU A 269 -10.96 6.17 16.40
CA GLU A 269 -10.70 4.81 16.90
C GLU A 269 -10.71 3.77 15.78
N ALA A 270 -11.51 3.97 14.73
CA ALA A 270 -11.60 3.05 13.58
C ALA A 270 -10.32 3.01 12.73
N TYR A 271 -9.49 4.06 12.77
CA TYR A 271 -8.18 4.07 12.10
C TYR A 271 -7.05 3.48 12.96
N LEU A 272 -7.37 3.10 14.21
CA LEU A 272 -6.44 2.58 15.22
C LEU A 272 -6.78 1.14 15.65
N SER A 273 -7.89 0.56 15.19
CA SER A 273 -8.23 -0.84 15.43
C SER A 273 -7.48 -1.77 14.49
N ASP A 274 -7.05 -2.94 14.98
CA ASP A 274 -6.39 -4.01 14.21
C ASP A 274 -7.14 -4.36 12.90
N ASP A 275 -8.47 -4.23 12.90
CA ASP A 275 -9.32 -4.48 11.74
C ASP A 275 -8.99 -3.60 10.52
N ALA A 276 -8.47 -2.38 10.70
CA ALA A 276 -8.14 -1.48 9.59
C ALA A 276 -6.78 -1.80 8.91
N PHE A 277 -5.93 -2.60 9.57
CA PHE A 277 -4.64 -3.03 9.02
C PHE A 277 -4.69 -4.43 8.42
N ILE A 278 -5.52 -5.33 8.97
CA ILE A 278 -5.70 -6.67 8.42
C ILE A 278 -6.49 -6.60 7.09
N ASP A 279 -7.56 -5.80 7.01
CA ASP A 279 -8.34 -5.63 5.76
C ASP A 279 -7.52 -5.00 4.62
N ALA A 280 -6.66 -4.02 4.92
CA ALA A 280 -5.92 -3.29 3.88
C ALA A 280 -4.81 -4.11 3.19
N SER A 281 -4.40 -5.23 3.78
CA SER A 281 -3.40 -6.14 3.19
C SER A 281 -4.00 -7.23 2.29
N GLN A 282 -5.32 -7.47 2.40
CA GLN A 282 -6.03 -8.49 1.62
C GLN A 282 -7.01 -7.89 0.60
N ASP A 283 -7.53 -6.68 0.82
CA ASP A 283 -8.55 -6.08 -0.06
C ASP A 283 -8.00 -5.38 -1.31
N ASP A 284 -6.70 -5.07 -1.38
CA ASP A 284 -6.12 -4.36 -2.54
C ASP A 284 -5.85 -5.29 -3.75
N GLU A 285 -6.06 -6.62 -3.63
CA GLU A 285 -5.89 -7.57 -4.74
C GLU A 285 -7.18 -7.91 -5.51
N GLU A 286 -8.37 -7.51 -5.05
CA GLU A 286 -9.61 -7.63 -5.83
C GLU A 286 -10.24 -6.24 -6.03
N ASP A 287 -9.88 -5.60 -7.15
CA ASP A 287 -10.54 -4.40 -7.69
C ASP A 287 -11.97 -4.77 -8.13
N ASP A 288 -12.82 -5.02 -7.15
CA ASP A 288 -14.17 -5.50 -7.31
C ASP A 288 -15.02 -4.30 -7.73
N THR A 289 -15.12 -4.09 -9.05
CA THR A 289 -15.84 -2.97 -9.67
C THR A 289 -17.23 -2.72 -9.04
N VAL A 290 -17.31 -1.74 -8.13
CA VAL A 290 -18.56 -1.33 -7.47
C VAL A 290 -19.33 -0.33 -8.34
N GLY A 291 -20.66 -0.45 -8.39
CA GLY A 291 -21.50 0.47 -9.16
C GLY A 291 -21.58 1.85 -8.51
N VAL A 292 -21.80 2.90 -9.32
CA VAL A 292 -21.93 4.29 -8.84
C VAL A 292 -23.39 4.74 -8.86
N LEU A 293 -23.89 5.24 -7.73
CA LEU A 293 -25.25 5.75 -7.54
C LEU A 293 -25.22 7.25 -7.25
N ALA A 294 -25.82 8.08 -8.11
CA ALA A 294 -25.94 9.52 -7.86
C ALA A 294 -27.26 9.88 -7.17
N ILE A 295 -27.20 10.79 -6.18
CA ILE A 295 -28.40 11.40 -5.59
C ILE A 295 -28.57 12.80 -6.16
N VAL A 296 -29.62 12.98 -6.97
CA VAL A 296 -29.88 14.21 -7.73
C VAL A 296 -31.23 14.80 -7.35
N GLY A 297 -31.35 16.11 -7.34
CA GLY A 297 -32.62 16.80 -7.04
C GLY A 297 -32.42 18.28 -6.76
N ARG A 298 -33.49 19.06 -6.78
CA ARG A 298 -33.41 20.51 -6.50
C ARG A 298 -32.92 20.79 -5.06
N PRO A 299 -32.48 22.02 -4.73
CA PRO A 299 -32.12 22.38 -3.36
C PRO A 299 -33.25 22.11 -2.36
N ASN A 300 -32.87 21.80 -1.12
CA ASN A 300 -33.79 21.61 0.03
C ASN A 300 -34.79 20.44 -0.06
N VAL A 301 -34.68 19.53 -1.03
CA VAL A 301 -35.49 18.29 -1.08
C VAL A 301 -35.05 17.22 -0.08
N GLY A 302 -33.94 17.44 0.64
CA GLY A 302 -33.40 16.50 1.63
C GLY A 302 -32.38 15.49 1.09
N LYS A 303 -31.65 15.83 0.02
CA LYS A 303 -30.56 15.00 -0.55
C LYS A 303 -29.50 14.62 0.48
N SER A 304 -28.89 15.61 1.14
CA SER A 304 -27.83 15.37 2.12
C SER A 304 -28.35 14.64 3.37
N THR A 305 -29.63 14.80 3.72
CA THR A 305 -30.29 14.00 4.76
C THR A 305 -30.41 12.53 4.33
N LEU A 306 -30.70 12.26 3.05
CA LEU A 306 -30.77 10.91 2.49
C LEU A 306 -29.36 10.28 2.39
N VAL A 307 -28.37 11.02 1.91
CA VAL A 307 -26.96 10.60 1.86
C VAL A 307 -26.48 10.18 3.25
N ASN A 308 -26.64 11.04 4.25
CA ASN A 308 -26.26 10.73 5.64
C ASN A 308 -27.02 9.51 6.20
N ARG A 309 -28.26 9.28 5.77
CA ARG A 309 -29.02 8.10 6.17
C ARG A 309 -28.43 6.82 5.58
N ILE A 310 -28.08 6.84 4.30
CA ILE A 310 -27.52 5.69 3.58
C ILE A 310 -26.15 5.32 4.16
N LEU A 311 -25.34 6.32 4.53
CA LEU A 311 -24.00 6.09 5.04
C LEU A 311 -23.94 5.65 6.51
N GLY A 312 -25.06 5.68 7.24
CA GLY A 312 -25.10 5.33 8.67
C GLY A 312 -24.37 6.31 9.61
N ARG A 313 -23.67 7.33 9.09
CA ARG A 313 -22.91 8.36 9.81
C ARG A 313 -23.15 9.76 9.23
N ARG A 314 -22.93 10.81 10.03
CA ARG A 314 -23.01 12.22 9.57
C ARG A 314 -21.76 12.60 8.76
N ALA A 315 -21.72 12.23 7.48
CA ALA A 315 -20.58 12.52 6.60
C ALA A 315 -20.79 13.78 5.70
N ALA A 316 -22.04 14.19 5.47
CA ALA A 316 -22.39 15.44 4.82
C ALA A 316 -22.67 16.50 5.90
N ILE A 317 -21.73 17.42 6.08
CA ILE A 317 -21.79 18.50 7.07
C ILE A 317 -22.94 19.46 6.72
N VAL A 318 -23.79 19.74 7.71
CA VAL A 318 -24.67 20.92 7.75
C VAL A 318 -24.06 21.86 8.78
N GLU A 319 -23.09 22.69 8.39
CA GLU A 319 -22.54 23.77 9.23
C GLU A 319 -22.11 24.99 8.39
N ASP A 320 -22.47 26.17 8.90
CA ASP A 320 -22.29 27.51 8.34
C ASP A 320 -20.92 28.10 8.74
N THR A 321 -19.79 27.64 8.19
CA THR A 321 -18.50 28.34 8.37
C THR A 321 -17.67 28.39 7.08
N PRO A 322 -17.35 29.58 6.52
CA PRO A 322 -16.58 29.71 5.28
C PRO A 322 -15.08 29.44 5.52
N GLY A 323 -14.46 28.52 4.76
CA GLY A 323 -12.99 28.41 4.74
C GLY A 323 -12.34 27.03 4.47
N VAL A 324 -13.10 25.96 4.20
CA VAL A 324 -12.54 24.62 3.95
C VAL A 324 -12.74 24.22 2.49
N THR A 325 -11.72 23.65 1.85
CA THR A 325 -11.75 23.19 0.45
C THR A 325 -12.89 22.20 0.25
N ARG A 326 -13.90 22.61 -0.53
CA ARG A 326 -15.14 21.87 -0.76
C ARG A 326 -14.92 20.78 -1.80
N ASP A 327 -14.37 19.64 -1.41
CA ASP A 327 -14.21 18.49 -2.31
C ASP A 327 -15.57 17.96 -2.82
N ARG A 328 -15.59 17.37 -4.01
CA ARG A 328 -16.75 16.60 -4.51
C ARG A 328 -16.79 15.30 -3.72
N VAL A 329 -17.74 15.16 -2.80
CA VAL A 329 -17.74 14.03 -1.86
C VAL A 329 -18.43 12.82 -2.50
N THR A 330 -17.61 11.87 -2.93
CA THR A 330 -18.05 10.49 -3.20
C THR A 330 -17.90 9.71 -1.91
N TYR A 331 -18.89 8.91 -1.57
CA TYR A 331 -18.90 8.12 -0.34
C TYR A 331 -19.04 6.65 -0.66
N GLU A 332 -18.27 5.80 0.00
CA GLU A 332 -18.49 4.36 -0.04
C GLU A 332 -19.70 4.00 0.83
N ALA A 333 -20.58 3.18 0.28
CA ALA A 333 -21.80 2.72 0.93
C ALA A 333 -21.97 1.22 0.72
N GLU A 334 -22.57 0.57 1.70
CA GLU A 334 -22.96 -0.83 1.63
C GLU A 334 -24.44 -0.95 1.98
N TRP A 335 -25.17 -1.76 1.22
CA TRP A 335 -26.53 -2.12 1.54
C TRP A 335 -26.79 -3.58 1.18
N ALA A 336 -27.29 -4.35 2.13
CA ALA A 336 -27.60 -5.77 1.97
C ALA A 336 -26.43 -6.59 1.36
N GLY A 337 -25.19 -6.33 1.78
CA GLY A 337 -23.99 -6.99 1.26
C GLY A 337 -23.54 -6.52 -0.12
N THR A 338 -24.21 -5.51 -0.71
CA THR A 338 -23.80 -4.89 -1.99
C THR A 338 -23.04 -3.60 -1.71
N ARG A 339 -21.75 -3.56 -2.08
CA ARG A 339 -20.91 -2.37 -2.03
C ARG A 339 -21.17 -1.47 -3.25
N PHE A 340 -21.28 -0.16 -3.06
CA PHE A 340 -21.47 0.83 -4.12
C PHE A 340 -20.92 2.21 -3.74
N GLN A 341 -20.61 3.04 -4.73
CA GLN A 341 -20.21 4.42 -4.51
C GLN A 341 -21.42 5.36 -4.62
N LEU A 342 -21.53 6.30 -3.69
CA LEU A 342 -22.60 7.28 -3.61
C LEU A 342 -22.08 8.69 -3.92
N VAL A 343 -22.66 9.36 -4.92
CA VAL A 343 -22.27 10.72 -5.33
C VAL A 343 -23.35 11.73 -4.92
N ASP A 344 -23.00 12.72 -4.09
CA ASP A 344 -23.90 13.84 -3.73
C ASP A 344 -23.69 15.07 -4.63
N THR A 345 -24.79 15.67 -5.11
CA THR A 345 -24.77 16.92 -5.88
C THR A 345 -24.86 18.18 -5.02
N GLY A 346 -24.87 18.08 -3.68
CA GLY A 346 -25.35 19.13 -2.77
C GLY A 346 -24.36 20.20 -2.27
N GLY A 347 -23.06 20.11 -2.54
CA GLY A 347 -22.03 20.81 -1.74
C GLY A 347 -21.56 22.23 -2.14
N TRP A 348 -22.15 22.90 -3.14
CA TRP A 348 -21.68 24.24 -3.56
C TRP A 348 -22.83 25.23 -3.71
N GLU A 349 -22.93 26.18 -2.78
CA GLU A 349 -23.84 27.32 -2.83
C GLU A 349 -23.64 28.10 -4.13
N ALA A 350 -24.68 28.17 -4.96
CA ALA A 350 -24.76 29.11 -6.07
C ALA A 350 -25.29 30.44 -5.52
N ASP A 351 -24.53 31.51 -5.73
CA ASP A 351 -24.99 32.88 -5.49
C ASP A 351 -26.33 33.14 -6.19
N VAL A 352 -27.13 33.99 -5.57
CA VAL A 352 -28.60 34.11 -5.72
C VAL A 352 -29.08 34.64 -7.09
N GLU A 353 -28.19 34.79 -8.08
CA GLU A 353 -28.55 35.13 -9.45
C GLU A 353 -28.14 34.01 -10.43
N GLY A 354 -29.12 33.21 -10.90
CA GLY A 354 -28.91 32.15 -11.90
C GLY A 354 -28.98 30.70 -11.40
N ILE A 355 -29.53 30.50 -10.20
CA ILE A 355 -29.68 29.23 -9.46
C ILE A 355 -30.07 28.03 -10.37
N ASP A 356 -31.01 28.22 -11.30
CA ASP A 356 -31.50 27.16 -12.18
C ASP A 356 -30.44 26.56 -13.14
N SER A 357 -29.49 27.37 -13.62
CA SER A 357 -28.45 26.94 -14.56
C SER A 357 -27.32 26.18 -13.85
N ALA A 358 -26.96 26.64 -12.64
CA ALA A 358 -25.95 26.01 -11.80
C ALA A 358 -26.40 24.61 -11.31
N ILE A 359 -27.67 24.48 -10.88
CA ILE A 359 -28.25 23.20 -10.45
C ILE A 359 -28.24 22.17 -11.58
N ALA A 360 -28.65 22.57 -12.79
CA ALA A 360 -28.66 21.68 -13.94
C ALA A 360 -27.25 21.16 -14.28
N SER A 361 -26.23 21.98 -14.10
CA SER A 361 -24.86 21.63 -14.43
C SER A 361 -24.25 20.65 -13.43
N GLN A 362 -24.55 20.80 -12.14
CA GLN A 362 -24.13 19.86 -11.09
C GLN A 362 -24.79 18.49 -11.26
N ALA A 363 -26.10 18.48 -11.49
CA ALA A 363 -26.86 17.27 -11.76
C ALA A 363 -26.33 16.57 -13.02
N GLN A 364 -25.97 17.30 -14.08
CA GLN A 364 -25.45 16.71 -15.32
C GLN A 364 -24.11 15.98 -15.11
N ILE A 365 -23.20 16.51 -14.29
CA ILE A 365 -21.92 15.86 -13.98
C ILE A 365 -22.15 14.57 -13.19
N ALA A 366 -22.94 14.63 -12.12
CA ALA A 366 -23.21 13.45 -11.30
C ALA A 366 -23.93 12.37 -12.09
N VAL A 367 -24.84 12.75 -12.99
CA VAL A 367 -25.48 11.82 -13.92
C VAL A 367 -24.46 11.24 -14.89
N GLN A 368 -23.47 11.98 -15.39
CA GLN A 368 -22.42 11.43 -16.26
C GLN A 368 -21.55 10.40 -15.53
N LEU A 369 -21.24 10.65 -14.26
CA LEU A 369 -20.37 9.81 -13.43
C LEU A 369 -21.06 8.61 -12.76
N ALA A 370 -22.39 8.53 -12.75
CA ALA A 370 -23.12 7.48 -12.04
C ALA A 370 -23.77 6.44 -12.96
N ASP A 371 -23.83 5.17 -12.56
CA ASP A 371 -24.42 4.09 -13.36
C ASP A 371 -25.95 4.11 -13.25
N ALA A 372 -26.44 4.50 -12.07
CA ALA A 372 -27.85 4.74 -11.81
C ALA A 372 -28.05 6.03 -11.01
N VAL A 373 -29.28 6.56 -11.03
CA VAL A 373 -29.60 7.84 -10.40
C VAL A 373 -30.83 7.70 -9.49
N VAL A 374 -30.73 8.24 -8.28
CA VAL A 374 -31.88 8.49 -7.40
C VAL A 374 -32.27 9.96 -7.55
N LEU A 375 -33.43 10.20 -8.16
CA LEU A 375 -34.03 11.53 -8.22
C LEU A 375 -34.85 11.78 -6.95
N VAL A 376 -34.39 12.71 -6.11
CA VAL A 376 -35.08 13.12 -4.89
C VAL A 376 -35.97 14.32 -5.17
N VAL A 377 -37.26 14.17 -4.91
CA VAL A 377 -38.29 15.21 -4.99
C VAL A 377 -38.92 15.43 -3.63
N ASP A 378 -39.49 16.62 -3.40
CA ASP A 378 -40.14 16.97 -2.12
C ASP A 378 -41.64 16.67 -2.21
N GLY A 379 -42.09 15.63 -1.53
CA GLY A 379 -43.48 15.19 -1.52
C GLY A 379 -44.44 16.14 -0.80
N ALA A 380 -43.96 17.06 0.03
CA ALA A 380 -44.80 18.06 0.69
C ALA A 380 -45.07 19.28 -0.22
N VAL A 381 -44.17 19.55 -1.16
CA VAL A 381 -44.25 20.71 -2.07
C VAL A 381 -44.90 20.34 -3.41
N GLY A 382 -44.76 19.09 -3.85
CA GLY A 382 -45.22 18.64 -5.17
C GLY A 382 -44.24 18.98 -6.30
N LEU A 383 -44.68 18.81 -7.55
CA LEU A 383 -43.83 19.01 -8.72
C LEU A 383 -43.53 20.49 -9.00
N THR A 384 -42.26 20.80 -9.28
CA THR A 384 -41.81 22.15 -9.64
C THR A 384 -41.15 22.21 -11.02
N ALA A 385 -41.07 23.40 -11.61
CA ALA A 385 -40.39 23.61 -12.90
C ALA A 385 -38.89 23.22 -12.87
N SER A 386 -38.23 23.32 -11.72
CA SER A 386 -36.84 22.87 -11.56
C SER A 386 -36.74 21.35 -11.59
N ASP A 387 -37.73 20.64 -11.05
CA ASP A 387 -37.80 19.17 -11.11
C ASP A 387 -38.02 18.70 -12.56
N GLU A 388 -38.91 19.36 -13.32
CA GLU A 388 -39.14 19.05 -14.74
C GLU A 388 -37.88 19.20 -15.63
N ARG A 389 -37.03 20.18 -15.34
CA ARG A 389 -35.75 20.36 -16.05
C ARG A 389 -34.76 19.23 -15.74
N ILE A 390 -34.66 18.82 -14.47
CA ILE A 390 -33.83 17.69 -14.06
C ILE A 390 -34.35 16.40 -14.73
N VAL A 391 -35.67 16.19 -14.75
CA VAL A 391 -36.28 15.03 -15.44
C VAL A 391 -35.98 15.03 -16.93
N SER A 392 -36.04 16.19 -17.59
CA SER A 392 -35.70 16.30 -19.01
C SER A 392 -34.25 15.91 -19.29
N MET A 393 -33.32 16.31 -18.42
CA MET A 393 -31.91 15.90 -18.49
C MET A 393 -31.73 14.41 -18.23
N LEU A 394 -32.38 13.86 -17.19
CA LEU A 394 -32.29 12.44 -16.85
C LEU A 394 -32.81 11.55 -17.97
N ARG A 395 -33.93 11.92 -18.61
CA ARG A 395 -34.45 11.22 -19.80
C ARG A 395 -33.45 11.24 -20.96
N ALA A 396 -32.77 12.36 -21.17
CA ALA A 396 -31.74 12.47 -22.22
C ALA A 396 -30.49 11.64 -21.92
N SER A 397 -30.18 11.37 -20.64
CA SER A 397 -29.02 10.58 -20.22
C SER A 397 -29.17 9.08 -20.48
N GLY A 398 -30.41 8.57 -20.56
CA GLY A 398 -30.68 7.14 -20.75
C GLY A 398 -30.37 6.25 -19.54
N LYS A 399 -29.90 6.82 -18.41
CA LYS A 399 -29.53 6.04 -17.22
C LYS A 399 -30.75 5.56 -16.44
N PRO A 400 -30.68 4.40 -15.76
CA PRO A 400 -31.73 3.95 -14.86
C PRO A 400 -31.97 4.97 -13.74
N VAL A 401 -33.23 5.39 -13.57
CA VAL A 401 -33.62 6.36 -12.54
C VAL A 401 -34.59 5.71 -11.56
N THR A 402 -34.39 5.95 -10.27
CA THR A 402 -35.35 5.68 -9.20
C THR A 402 -35.83 7.01 -8.61
N VAL A 403 -37.14 7.18 -8.45
CA VAL A 403 -37.72 8.42 -7.93
C VAL A 403 -38.00 8.26 -6.45
N ALA A 404 -37.42 9.12 -5.62
CA ALA A 404 -37.61 9.19 -4.18
C ALA A 404 -38.45 10.41 -3.81
N ALA A 405 -39.72 10.20 -3.42
CA ALA A 405 -40.59 11.25 -2.92
C ALA A 405 -40.36 11.45 -1.41
N ASN A 406 -39.51 12.42 -1.08
CA ASN A 406 -39.03 12.64 0.28
C ASN A 406 -39.93 13.57 1.11
N LYS A 407 -39.73 13.55 2.45
CA LYS A 407 -40.51 14.29 3.46
C LYS A 407 -41.96 13.80 3.62
N LEU A 408 -42.22 12.53 3.32
CA LEU A 408 -43.53 11.93 3.49
C LEU A 408 -43.61 11.17 4.83
N ASP A 409 -43.98 11.91 5.87
CA ASP A 409 -43.92 11.42 7.27
C ASP A 409 -45.22 10.77 7.76
N THR A 410 -46.27 10.69 6.92
CA THR A 410 -47.61 10.23 7.32
C THR A 410 -48.02 8.88 6.69
N GLN A 411 -49.07 8.24 7.22
CA GLN A 411 -49.66 7.02 6.65
C GLN A 411 -50.34 7.24 5.28
N MET A 412 -50.56 8.49 4.87
CA MET A 412 -51.12 8.86 3.55
C MET A 412 -50.02 9.09 2.50
N SER A 413 -48.80 8.64 2.76
CA SER A 413 -47.61 8.87 1.95
C SER A 413 -47.71 8.28 0.54
N GLU A 414 -48.33 7.11 0.36
CA GLU A 414 -48.58 6.52 -0.96
C GLU A 414 -49.46 7.41 -1.84
N TYR A 415 -50.50 8.02 -1.25
CA TYR A 415 -51.39 8.94 -1.96
C TYR A 415 -50.66 10.23 -2.36
N GLN A 416 -49.78 10.74 -1.49
CA GLN A 416 -48.98 11.94 -1.75
C GLN A 416 -47.88 11.68 -2.80
N ALA A 417 -47.34 10.46 -2.86
CA ALA A 417 -46.40 10.07 -3.91
C ALA A 417 -47.07 9.90 -5.29
N ALA A 418 -48.40 9.74 -5.34
CA ALA A 418 -49.14 9.44 -6.57
C ALA A 418 -48.97 10.52 -7.67
N GLU A 419 -48.79 11.78 -7.30
CA GLU A 419 -48.58 12.88 -8.25
C GLU A 419 -47.28 12.71 -9.06
N PHE A 420 -46.24 12.09 -8.48
CA PHE A 420 -44.92 11.96 -9.10
C PHE A 420 -44.86 10.89 -10.19
N TRP A 421 -45.91 10.08 -10.37
CA TRP A 421 -46.06 9.23 -11.55
C TRP A 421 -46.08 10.05 -12.85
N ASN A 422 -46.53 11.31 -12.79
CA ASN A 422 -46.54 12.23 -13.92
C ASN A 422 -45.13 12.55 -14.46
N LEU A 423 -44.08 12.28 -13.69
CA LEU A 423 -42.69 12.41 -14.15
C LEU A 423 -42.31 11.37 -15.21
N GLY A 424 -43.06 10.27 -15.35
CA GLY A 424 -42.80 9.23 -16.35
C GLY A 424 -41.43 8.57 -16.21
N LEU A 425 -40.89 8.50 -14.98
CA LEU A 425 -39.60 7.88 -14.66
C LEU A 425 -39.75 6.54 -13.91
N GLY A 426 -40.97 5.98 -13.87
CA GLY A 426 -41.32 4.77 -13.14
C GLY A 426 -42.03 5.06 -11.81
N GLU A 427 -42.12 4.03 -10.97
CA GLU A 427 -42.75 4.10 -9.65
C GLU A 427 -42.01 5.07 -8.71
N PRO A 428 -42.72 6.05 -8.10
CA PRO A 428 -42.17 6.91 -7.07
C PRO A 428 -42.24 6.24 -5.69
N TYR A 429 -41.11 6.16 -5.01
CA TYR A 429 -41.00 5.55 -3.69
C TYR A 429 -41.16 6.61 -2.59
N PRO A 430 -42.18 6.54 -1.73
CA PRO A 430 -42.37 7.47 -0.64
C PRO A 430 -41.33 7.22 0.46
N ILE A 431 -40.55 8.25 0.81
CA ILE A 431 -39.53 8.15 1.84
C ILE A 431 -39.60 9.29 2.86
N SER A 432 -39.04 9.03 4.04
CA SER A 432 -38.65 10.07 5.00
C SER A 432 -37.18 9.88 5.35
N ALA A 433 -36.29 10.64 4.69
CA ALA A 433 -34.86 10.57 4.97
C ALA A 433 -34.52 10.93 6.44
N MET A 434 -35.27 11.86 7.04
CA MET A 434 -35.10 12.29 8.43
C MET A 434 -35.49 11.21 9.44
N HIS A 435 -36.49 10.39 9.13
CA HIS A 435 -36.97 9.32 10.03
C HIS A 435 -36.58 7.91 9.59
N GLY A 436 -35.90 7.76 8.45
CA GLY A 436 -35.42 6.49 7.89
C GLY A 436 -36.52 5.63 7.24
N ARG A 437 -37.76 6.12 7.11
CA ARG A 437 -38.87 5.35 6.55
C ARG A 437 -38.74 5.22 5.02
N GLY A 438 -38.97 4.02 4.49
CA GLY A 438 -39.00 3.73 3.04
C GLY A 438 -37.63 3.79 2.34
N VAL A 439 -36.55 4.10 3.06
CA VAL A 439 -35.20 4.22 2.50
C VAL A 439 -34.66 2.84 2.09
N GLY A 440 -34.99 1.78 2.84
CA GLY A 440 -34.60 0.41 2.48
C GLY A 440 -35.23 -0.04 1.16
N ASP A 441 -36.56 0.10 1.04
CA ASP A 441 -37.29 -0.25 -0.19
C ASP A 441 -36.78 0.55 -1.41
N LEU A 442 -36.46 1.84 -1.20
CA LEU A 442 -35.84 2.68 -2.23
C LEU A 442 -34.47 2.12 -2.66
N LEU A 443 -33.62 1.74 -1.70
CA LEU A 443 -32.28 1.22 -1.96
C LEU A 443 -32.31 -0.14 -2.66
N ASP A 444 -33.21 -1.04 -2.24
CA ASP A 444 -33.39 -2.34 -2.89
C ASP A 444 -33.67 -2.18 -4.39
N VAL A 445 -34.57 -1.25 -4.74
CA VAL A 445 -34.92 -0.98 -6.14
C VAL A 445 -33.81 -0.22 -6.87
N ALA A 446 -33.19 0.77 -6.22
CA ALA A 446 -32.09 1.53 -6.81
C ALA A 446 -30.89 0.64 -7.13
N LEU A 447 -30.56 -0.30 -6.25
CA LEU A 447 -29.46 -1.25 -6.45
C LEU A 447 -29.82 -2.37 -7.42
N ALA A 448 -31.08 -2.83 -7.45
CA ALA A 448 -31.53 -3.74 -8.50
C ALA A 448 -31.39 -3.11 -9.90
N LYS A 449 -31.74 -1.81 -10.04
CA LYS A 449 -31.54 -1.05 -11.28
C LYS A 449 -30.06 -0.78 -11.55
N LEU A 450 -29.26 -0.54 -10.53
CA LEU A 450 -27.80 -0.40 -10.63
C LEU A 450 -27.16 -1.68 -11.18
N ALA A 451 -27.59 -2.85 -10.68
CA ALA A 451 -27.11 -4.15 -11.14
C ALA A 451 -27.52 -4.49 -12.58
N GLN A 452 -28.68 -3.97 -13.02
CA GLN A 452 -29.16 -4.12 -14.41
C GLN A 452 -28.64 -3.04 -15.35
N ALA A 453 -28.08 -1.95 -14.83
CA ALA A 453 -27.46 -0.93 -15.66
C ALA A 453 -26.30 -1.56 -16.42
N GLU A 454 -26.16 -1.25 -17.70
CA GLU A 454 -24.89 -1.45 -18.39
C GLU A 454 -23.86 -0.63 -17.61
N LYS A 455 -23.05 -1.28 -16.74
CA LYS A 455 -22.02 -0.63 -15.92
C LYS A 455 -21.18 0.25 -16.83
N THR A 456 -21.46 1.55 -16.91
CA THR A 456 -20.85 2.46 -17.90
C THR A 456 -19.97 3.50 -17.23
N SER A 457 -20.04 3.59 -15.91
CA SER A 457 -19.35 4.56 -15.08
C SER A 457 -18.62 3.97 -13.87
N GLY A 458 -18.87 2.72 -13.52
CA GLY A 458 -17.85 1.84 -12.91
C GLY A 458 -16.94 1.27 -14.00
N LEU A 459 -15.62 1.43 -13.84
CA LEU A 459 -14.54 0.96 -14.72
C LEU A 459 -14.93 -0.13 -15.75
N LEU A 460 -15.44 0.24 -16.93
CA LEU A 460 -15.31 -0.60 -18.12
C LEU A 460 -13.90 -0.42 -18.67
N THR A 461 -12.94 -0.90 -17.90
CA THR A 461 -11.63 -1.27 -18.42
C THR A 461 -11.53 -2.76 -18.20
N PRO A 462 -11.07 -3.55 -19.18
CA PRO A 462 -10.40 -4.79 -18.86
C PRO A 462 -9.40 -4.49 -17.73
N SER A 463 -9.46 -5.22 -16.62
CA SER A 463 -8.73 -4.92 -15.36
C SER A 463 -7.22 -4.71 -15.52
N HIS A 464 -6.65 -5.08 -16.66
CA HIS A 464 -5.25 -4.88 -17.02
C HIS A 464 -4.89 -3.52 -17.68
N LEU A 465 -5.86 -2.65 -18.04
CA LEU A 465 -5.57 -1.40 -18.77
C LEU A 465 -5.61 -0.18 -17.84
N ARG A 466 -4.53 0.60 -17.82
CA ARG A 466 -4.47 1.89 -17.12
C ARG A 466 -5.21 2.98 -17.89
N ARG A 467 -5.86 3.88 -17.16
CA ARG A 467 -6.78 4.90 -17.72
C ARG A 467 -6.13 6.28 -17.84
N ILE A 468 -6.13 6.84 -19.04
CA ILE A 468 -5.45 8.10 -19.36
C ILE A 468 -6.43 9.14 -19.89
N ALA A 469 -6.42 10.35 -19.33
CA ALA A 469 -7.07 11.51 -19.91
C ALA A 469 -6.06 12.37 -20.69
N LEU A 470 -6.40 12.73 -21.93
CA LEU A 470 -5.60 13.66 -22.74
C LEU A 470 -6.22 15.06 -22.70
N VAL A 471 -5.63 15.96 -21.91
CA VAL A 471 -6.21 17.28 -21.59
C VAL A 471 -5.34 18.45 -22.03
N GLY A 472 -5.94 19.63 -22.15
CA GLY A 472 -5.26 20.87 -22.56
C GLY A 472 -6.15 21.77 -23.41
N ARG A 473 -5.72 23.01 -23.70
CA ARG A 473 -6.49 23.99 -24.50
C ARG A 473 -6.83 23.46 -25.91
N PRO A 474 -7.89 23.95 -26.58
CA PRO A 474 -8.07 23.72 -28.02
C PRO A 474 -6.77 23.95 -28.84
N ASN A 475 -6.56 23.14 -29.88
CA ASN A 475 -5.44 23.25 -30.84
C ASN A 475 -3.99 23.05 -30.31
N VAL A 476 -3.82 22.66 -29.04
CA VAL A 476 -2.50 22.31 -28.47
C VAL A 476 -1.86 21.06 -29.08
N GLY A 477 -2.62 20.27 -29.84
CA GLY A 477 -2.14 19.07 -30.55
C GLY A 477 -2.55 17.74 -29.94
N LYS A 478 -3.59 17.70 -29.10
CA LYS A 478 -4.18 16.45 -28.55
C LYS A 478 -4.47 15.40 -29.63
N SER A 479 -5.20 15.78 -30.69
CA SER A 479 -5.56 14.86 -31.78
C SER A 479 -4.34 14.38 -32.56
N SER A 480 -3.34 15.25 -32.75
CA SER A 480 -2.09 14.88 -33.39
C SER A 480 -1.32 13.87 -32.55
N LEU A 481 -1.25 14.05 -31.23
CA LEU A 481 -0.56 13.13 -30.33
C LEU A 481 -1.27 11.78 -30.28
N LEU A 482 -2.59 11.76 -30.12
CA LEU A 482 -3.38 10.52 -30.11
C LEU A 482 -3.19 9.74 -31.41
N ASN A 483 -3.22 10.41 -32.57
CA ASN A 483 -3.00 9.78 -33.86
C ASN A 483 -1.57 9.25 -34.02
N GLN A 484 -0.56 9.99 -33.54
CA GLN A 484 0.83 9.54 -33.58
C GLN A 484 1.04 8.28 -32.74
N LEU A 485 0.49 8.27 -31.50
CA LEU A 485 0.53 7.11 -30.61
C LEU A 485 -0.24 5.91 -31.20
N SER A 486 -1.37 6.15 -31.86
CA SER A 486 -2.19 5.10 -32.49
C SER A 486 -1.61 4.58 -33.80
N GLY A 487 -0.80 5.38 -34.50
CA GLY A 487 -0.26 5.08 -35.82
C GLY A 487 1.05 4.28 -35.81
N GLU A 488 1.82 4.34 -34.71
CA GLU A 488 3.09 3.60 -34.58
C GLU A 488 2.88 2.11 -34.25
N ASN A 489 1.78 1.73 -33.58
CA ASN A 489 1.46 0.34 -33.27
C ASN A 489 -0.05 0.15 -33.47
N ARG A 490 -0.45 -0.64 -34.47
CA ARG A 490 -1.86 -0.93 -34.82
C ARG A 490 -2.72 -1.12 -33.57
N ALA A 491 -3.54 -0.12 -33.26
CA ALA A 491 -4.63 -0.23 -32.31
C ALA A 491 -5.57 -1.35 -32.77
N VAL A 492 -5.76 -2.38 -31.95
CA VAL A 492 -6.87 -3.31 -32.14
C VAL A 492 -8.13 -2.52 -31.76
N VAL A 493 -8.80 -1.95 -32.76
CA VAL A 493 -10.17 -1.47 -32.60
C VAL A 493 -11.02 -2.72 -32.36
N SER A 494 -11.26 -3.02 -31.10
CA SER A 494 -12.19 -4.05 -30.71
C SER A 494 -13.59 -3.45 -30.75
N ASP A 495 -14.32 -3.71 -31.85
CA ASP A 495 -15.75 -3.47 -31.95
C ASP A 495 -16.49 -4.47 -31.03
N ILE A 496 -16.48 -4.22 -29.71
CA ILE A 496 -17.41 -4.91 -28.82
C ILE A 496 -18.79 -4.32 -29.11
N ALA A 497 -19.63 -5.11 -29.78
CA ALA A 497 -20.97 -4.72 -30.18
C ALA A 497 -21.81 -4.35 -28.93
N GLY A 498 -22.24 -3.09 -28.85
CA GLY A 498 -23.05 -2.55 -27.75
C GLY A 498 -22.93 -1.03 -27.58
N THR A 499 -21.91 -0.39 -28.16
CA THR A 499 -21.62 1.03 -27.96
C THR A 499 -22.41 1.94 -28.91
N THR A 500 -23.69 2.16 -28.63
CA THR A 500 -24.48 3.21 -29.31
C THR A 500 -25.15 4.18 -28.34
N ARG A 501 -24.38 5.14 -27.81
CA ARG A 501 -24.61 6.62 -27.79
C ARG A 501 -23.79 7.29 -26.67
N ASP A 502 -22.56 7.72 -27.03
CA ASP A 502 -21.61 8.62 -26.31
C ASP A 502 -21.04 8.11 -24.96
N PRO A 503 -19.72 8.29 -24.62
CA PRO A 503 -18.52 8.67 -25.38
C PRO A 503 -17.60 7.46 -25.73
N VAL A 504 -16.72 7.66 -26.72
CA VAL A 504 -15.86 6.62 -27.34
C VAL A 504 -14.47 6.65 -26.68
N ASP A 505 -14.22 5.77 -25.72
CA ASP A 505 -12.89 5.53 -25.17
C ASP A 505 -12.07 4.65 -26.15
N GLU A 506 -10.75 4.85 -26.23
CA GLU A 506 -9.90 4.17 -27.24
C GLU A 506 -8.72 3.47 -26.59
N VAL A 507 -8.49 2.20 -26.96
CA VAL A 507 -7.31 1.45 -26.55
C VAL A 507 -6.15 1.77 -27.50
N VAL A 508 -5.04 2.24 -26.96
CA VAL A 508 -3.85 2.64 -27.70
C VAL A 508 -2.63 1.92 -27.16
N ASN A 509 -1.86 1.29 -28.04
CA ASN A 509 -0.60 0.64 -27.67
C ASN A 509 0.54 1.65 -27.62
N VAL A 510 1.05 1.95 -26.42
CA VAL A 510 2.15 2.89 -26.19
C VAL A 510 3.36 2.13 -25.67
N GLY A 511 4.38 2.00 -26.52
CA GLY A 511 5.62 1.28 -26.23
C GLY A 511 5.41 -0.18 -25.80
N GLY A 512 4.54 -0.90 -26.50
CA GLY A 512 4.30 -2.34 -26.31
C GLY A 512 3.23 -2.70 -25.27
N GLN A 513 2.66 -1.71 -24.59
CA GLN A 513 1.60 -1.90 -23.59
C GLN A 513 0.32 -1.19 -24.03
N ASP A 514 -0.84 -1.80 -23.79
CA ASP A 514 -2.13 -1.23 -24.12
C ASP A 514 -2.61 -0.29 -22.99
N TRP A 515 -3.18 0.85 -23.39
CA TRP A 515 -3.68 1.89 -22.48
C TRP A 515 -5.07 2.34 -22.93
N LEU A 516 -5.98 2.61 -21.99
CA LEU A 516 -7.29 3.17 -22.32
C LEU A 516 -7.25 4.69 -22.25
N PHE A 517 -7.41 5.35 -23.40
CA PHE A 517 -7.60 6.79 -23.49
C PHE A 517 -9.08 7.16 -23.35
N ILE A 518 -9.39 8.01 -22.38
CA ILE A 518 -10.75 8.42 -22.04
C ILE A 518 -11.19 9.66 -22.83
N ASP A 519 -12.45 9.67 -23.26
CA ASP A 519 -13.14 10.78 -23.94
C ASP A 519 -12.44 11.25 -25.24
N THR A 520 -12.03 10.30 -26.08
CA THR A 520 -11.36 10.59 -27.36
C THR A 520 -12.30 11.11 -28.46
N ALA A 521 -13.62 10.94 -28.29
CA ALA A 521 -14.63 11.42 -29.23
C ALA A 521 -14.59 12.95 -29.43
N GLY A 522 -14.29 13.72 -28.38
CA GLY A 522 -14.10 15.18 -28.44
C GLY A 522 -12.84 15.61 -29.21
N ILE A 523 -11.87 14.70 -29.32
CA ILE A 523 -10.59 14.88 -30.00
C ILE A 523 -10.74 14.64 -31.51
N LYS A 524 -11.59 13.70 -31.93
CA LYS A 524 -11.86 13.37 -33.35
C LYS A 524 -12.93 14.24 -34.02
N ARG A 525 -13.98 14.68 -33.30
CA ARG A 525 -15.09 15.48 -33.89
C ARG A 525 -14.71 16.94 -34.26
N ARG A 526 -13.51 17.43 -33.94
CA ARG A 526 -13.09 18.83 -34.19
C ARG A 526 -12.73 19.18 -35.65
N LEU A 527 -12.87 18.26 -36.60
CA LEU A 527 -12.74 18.56 -38.04
C LEU A 527 -13.94 19.34 -38.64
N HIS A 528 -15.09 19.43 -37.95
CA HIS A 528 -16.25 20.19 -38.43
C HIS A 528 -16.95 21.01 -37.32
N LYS A 529 -16.83 22.35 -37.43
CA LYS A 529 -17.64 23.46 -36.84
C LYS A 529 -18.50 23.21 -35.59
N GLN A 530 -18.31 24.03 -34.55
CA GLN A 530 -19.18 25.18 -34.22
C GLN A 530 -18.60 26.03 -33.07
N SER A 531 -18.62 27.36 -33.24
CA SER A 531 -18.37 28.34 -32.17
C SER A 531 -19.62 28.47 -31.30
N GLY A 532 -19.45 28.33 -29.98
CA GLY A 532 -20.54 28.45 -28.99
C GLY A 532 -20.44 27.49 -27.79
N ALA A 533 -19.29 26.84 -27.56
CA ALA A 533 -19.21 25.62 -26.73
C ALA A 533 -18.10 25.64 -25.65
N ASP A 534 -17.75 26.80 -25.09
CA ASP A 534 -16.67 26.86 -24.08
C ASP A 534 -17.10 26.22 -22.75
N TYR A 535 -18.38 26.36 -22.36
CA TYR A 535 -18.92 25.77 -21.14
C TYR A 535 -18.98 24.22 -21.18
N TYR A 536 -19.40 23.65 -22.31
CA TYR A 536 -19.46 22.20 -22.48
C TYR A 536 -18.07 21.56 -22.65
N SER A 537 -17.05 22.34 -23.09
CA SER A 537 -15.68 21.86 -23.22
C SER A 537 -14.99 21.70 -21.86
N SER A 538 -15.29 22.55 -20.87
CA SER A 538 -14.69 22.45 -19.53
C SER A 538 -15.27 21.29 -18.72
N LEU A 539 -16.59 21.09 -18.78
CA LEU A 539 -17.29 19.96 -18.13
C LEU A 539 -16.77 18.60 -18.62
N ARG A 540 -16.58 18.44 -19.93
CA ARG A 540 -16.00 17.21 -20.50
C ARG A 540 -14.56 16.97 -20.07
N THR A 541 -13.74 18.02 -20.07
CA THR A 541 -12.35 17.93 -19.60
C THR A 541 -12.31 17.46 -18.15
N GLN A 542 -13.20 17.98 -17.30
CA GLN A 542 -13.28 17.58 -15.91
C GLN A 542 -13.74 16.12 -15.74
N ALA A 543 -14.80 15.70 -16.43
CA ALA A 543 -15.28 14.32 -16.39
C ALA A 543 -14.21 13.32 -16.89
N ALA A 544 -13.43 13.69 -17.92
CA ALA A 544 -12.31 12.87 -18.39
C ALA A 544 -11.21 12.72 -17.32
N ILE A 545 -10.84 13.81 -16.64
CA ILE A 545 -9.86 13.79 -15.54
C ILE A 545 -10.35 12.88 -14.41
N GLU A 546 -11.61 13.02 -13.99
CA GLU A 546 -12.19 12.25 -12.88
C GLU A 546 -12.30 10.74 -13.17
N ARG A 547 -12.44 10.35 -14.44
CA ARG A 547 -12.46 8.94 -14.85
C ARG A 547 -11.06 8.35 -15.07
N SER A 548 -10.03 9.18 -15.18
CA SER A 548 -8.65 8.76 -15.45
C SER A 548 -7.84 8.46 -14.18
N GLU A 549 -6.79 7.66 -14.32
CA GLU A 549 -5.75 7.51 -13.29
C GLU A 549 -4.63 8.52 -13.54
N LEU A 550 -4.32 8.73 -14.83
CA LEU A 550 -3.27 9.63 -15.30
C LEU A 550 -3.82 10.70 -16.24
N ALA A 551 -3.47 11.95 -15.98
CA ALA A 551 -3.76 13.09 -16.83
C ALA A 551 -2.49 13.52 -17.61
N LEU A 552 -2.56 13.42 -18.94
CA LEU A 552 -1.59 14.01 -19.86
C LEU A 552 -1.99 15.44 -20.17
N VAL A 553 -1.33 16.42 -19.54
CA VAL A 553 -1.64 17.84 -19.70
C VAL A 553 -0.76 18.44 -20.80
N LEU A 554 -1.37 18.79 -21.94
CA LEU A 554 -0.65 19.28 -23.12
C LEU A 554 -0.60 20.80 -23.17
N PHE A 555 0.62 21.30 -23.38
CA PHE A 555 0.94 22.70 -23.62
C PHE A 555 1.46 22.88 -25.05
N ASP A 556 1.04 23.96 -25.71
CA ASP A 556 1.65 24.41 -26.95
C ASP A 556 2.80 25.37 -26.64
N VAL A 557 4.05 24.93 -26.85
CA VAL A 557 5.21 25.76 -26.53
C VAL A 557 5.48 26.89 -27.53
N SER A 558 4.86 26.82 -28.71
CA SER A 558 4.99 27.87 -29.72
C SER A 558 4.19 29.13 -29.35
N GLU A 559 3.25 29.01 -28.41
CA GLU A 559 2.47 30.10 -27.87
C GLU A 559 2.84 30.37 -26.39
N PRO A 560 2.53 31.55 -25.84
CA PRO A 560 2.59 31.77 -24.39
C PRO A 560 1.59 30.87 -23.66
N ILE A 561 1.99 30.38 -22.49
CA ILE A 561 1.11 29.62 -21.58
C ILE A 561 0.04 30.58 -21.07
N SER A 562 -1.24 30.19 -21.14
CA SER A 562 -2.36 30.99 -20.64
C SER A 562 -2.92 30.44 -19.34
N ASP A 563 -3.68 31.28 -18.64
CA ASP A 563 -4.42 30.92 -17.42
C ASP A 563 -5.30 29.66 -17.59
N GLN A 564 -5.80 29.41 -18.81
CA GLN A 564 -6.60 28.23 -19.10
C GLN A 564 -5.77 26.94 -19.03
N ASP A 565 -4.50 26.96 -19.45
CA ASP A 565 -3.63 25.78 -19.34
C ASP A 565 -3.33 25.48 -17.87
N LEU A 566 -3.00 26.52 -17.10
CA LEU A 566 -2.74 26.41 -15.67
C LEU A 566 -3.97 25.92 -14.92
N LYS A 567 -5.18 26.37 -15.31
CA LYS A 567 -6.43 25.89 -14.71
C LYS A 567 -6.67 24.40 -14.95
N VAL A 568 -6.44 23.91 -16.17
CA VAL A 568 -6.60 22.47 -16.49
C VAL A 568 -5.58 21.64 -15.72
N MET A 569 -4.34 22.12 -15.59
CA MET A 569 -3.31 21.49 -14.77
C MET A 569 -3.73 21.43 -13.29
N SER A 570 -4.19 22.54 -12.71
CA SER A 570 -4.69 22.55 -11.33
C SER A 570 -5.85 21.58 -11.14
N GLN A 571 -6.80 21.52 -12.07
CA GLN A 571 -7.91 20.56 -12.01
C GLN A 571 -7.43 19.09 -11.94
N ALA A 572 -6.35 18.74 -12.64
CA ALA A 572 -5.77 17.40 -12.57
C ALA A 572 -5.09 17.12 -11.21
N VAL A 573 -4.37 18.12 -10.66
CA VAL A 573 -3.75 18.04 -9.33
C VAL A 573 -4.81 17.90 -8.25
N ASP A 574 -5.83 18.75 -8.30
CA ASP A 574 -6.93 18.80 -7.33
C ASP A 574 -7.75 17.50 -7.37
N ALA A 575 -7.91 16.90 -8.56
CA ALA A 575 -8.56 15.60 -8.72
C ALA A 575 -7.70 14.41 -8.26
N GLY A 576 -6.47 14.65 -7.77
CA GLY A 576 -5.61 13.61 -7.22
C GLY A 576 -5.08 12.62 -8.27
N ARG A 577 -4.99 13.02 -9.54
CA ARG A 577 -4.54 12.13 -10.63
C ARG A 577 -3.02 12.18 -10.78
N ALA A 578 -2.42 11.10 -11.25
CA ALA A 578 -1.05 11.13 -11.73
C ALA A 578 -0.95 12.11 -12.91
N ILE A 579 0.15 12.86 -13.02
CA ILE A 579 0.28 13.96 -13.99
C ILE A 579 1.59 13.85 -14.76
N VAL A 580 1.47 13.96 -16.08
CA VAL A 580 2.59 14.22 -16.98
C VAL A 580 2.30 15.49 -17.77
N LEU A 581 3.22 16.44 -17.69
CA LEU A 581 3.17 17.71 -18.40
C LEU A 581 3.86 17.56 -19.76
N VAL A 582 3.09 17.65 -20.82
CA VAL A 582 3.54 17.42 -22.19
C VAL A 582 3.70 18.76 -22.93
N PHE A 583 4.94 19.12 -23.22
CA PHE A 583 5.32 20.33 -23.93
C PHE A 583 5.44 20.01 -25.43
N ASN A 584 4.32 20.20 -26.14
CA ASN A 584 4.17 19.83 -27.55
C ASN A 584 4.57 20.96 -28.51
N LYS A 585 4.89 20.59 -29.76
CA LYS A 585 5.42 21.47 -30.83
C LYS A 585 6.84 21.97 -30.56
N TRP A 586 7.64 21.16 -29.87
CA TRP A 586 9.03 21.50 -29.52
C TRP A 586 9.92 21.75 -30.74
N ASP A 587 9.57 21.16 -31.90
CA ASP A 587 10.22 21.37 -33.20
C ASP A 587 10.17 22.82 -33.68
N LYS A 588 9.20 23.61 -33.20
CA LYS A 588 9.02 25.02 -33.58
C LYS A 588 9.85 25.99 -32.75
N LEU A 589 10.51 25.54 -31.69
CA LEU A 589 11.29 26.41 -30.82
C LEU A 589 12.71 26.62 -31.33
N ASP A 590 13.10 27.89 -31.40
CA ASP A 590 14.49 28.31 -31.46
C ASP A 590 15.13 28.33 -30.06
N ASP A 591 16.42 28.65 -29.98
CA ASP A 591 17.15 28.68 -28.70
C ASP A 591 16.57 29.70 -27.71
N PHE A 592 16.05 30.82 -28.21
CA PHE A 592 15.38 31.82 -27.38
C PHE A 592 14.09 31.28 -26.77
N GLY A 593 13.26 30.61 -27.58
CA GLY A 593 12.04 29.95 -27.15
C GLY A 593 12.31 28.89 -26.08
N ARG A 594 13.37 28.08 -26.24
CA ARG A 594 13.78 27.09 -25.24
C ARG A 594 14.17 27.74 -23.91
N GLN A 595 14.98 28.80 -23.94
CA GLN A 595 15.35 29.53 -22.73
C GLN A 595 14.13 30.16 -22.04
N ARG A 596 13.15 30.65 -22.81
CA ARG A 596 11.89 31.18 -22.27
C ARG A 596 11.12 30.10 -21.49
N ILE A 597 11.00 28.89 -22.05
CA ILE A 597 10.34 27.77 -21.36
C ILE A 597 11.08 27.39 -20.08
N GLU A 598 12.42 27.35 -20.08
CA GLU A 598 13.19 27.05 -18.86
C GLU A 598 13.01 28.10 -17.75
N ARG A 599 12.82 29.37 -18.11
CA ARG A 599 12.47 30.40 -17.12
C ARG A 599 11.06 30.21 -16.58
N LEU A 600 10.08 29.96 -17.46
CA LEU A 600 8.70 29.71 -17.07
C LEU A 600 8.57 28.48 -16.16
N TRP A 601 9.32 27.41 -16.42
CA TRP A 601 9.36 26.23 -15.56
C TRP A 601 9.74 26.57 -14.12
N LYS A 602 10.70 27.49 -13.93
CA LYS A 602 11.16 27.92 -12.60
C LYS A 602 10.19 28.89 -11.91
N THR A 603 9.34 29.60 -12.65
CA THR A 603 8.44 30.62 -12.09
C THR A 603 7.00 30.14 -11.96
N GLU A 604 6.39 29.67 -13.04
CA GLU A 604 4.95 29.35 -13.14
C GLU A 604 4.63 27.92 -12.69
N PHE A 605 5.57 26.99 -12.80
CA PHE A 605 5.37 25.56 -12.48
C PHE A 605 5.92 25.15 -11.11
N ASN A 606 6.29 26.11 -10.26
CA ASN A 606 6.92 25.84 -8.95
C ASN A 606 6.11 24.93 -8.02
N ARG A 607 4.78 24.86 -8.19
CA ARG A 607 3.87 24.00 -7.40
C ARG A 607 3.76 22.56 -7.89
N VAL A 608 4.26 22.28 -9.11
CA VAL A 608 4.15 20.99 -9.79
C VAL A 608 5.49 20.54 -10.36
N THR A 609 6.61 21.00 -9.77
CA THR A 609 7.95 20.57 -10.20
C THR A 609 8.18 19.07 -10.01
N TRP A 610 7.39 18.43 -9.16
CA TRP A 610 7.35 16.98 -8.99
C TRP A 610 6.70 16.25 -10.17
N ALA A 611 5.94 16.93 -11.04
CA ALA A 611 5.30 16.30 -12.20
C ALA A 611 6.32 16.04 -13.32
N GLN A 612 6.15 14.92 -14.03
CA GLN A 612 7.03 14.55 -15.13
C GLN A 612 6.87 15.52 -16.31
N ARG A 613 7.97 16.09 -16.81
CA ARG A 613 7.98 16.97 -17.99
C ARG A 613 8.50 16.24 -19.22
N VAL A 614 7.66 16.14 -20.25
CA VAL A 614 8.03 15.55 -21.54
C VAL A 614 7.95 16.60 -22.64
N ASN A 615 9.10 16.94 -23.23
CA ASN A 615 9.16 17.81 -24.41
C ASN A 615 9.09 16.94 -25.67
N LEU A 616 8.09 17.14 -26.52
CA LEU A 616 7.87 16.33 -27.72
C LEU A 616 7.31 17.12 -28.91
N SER A 617 7.26 16.48 -30.08
CA SER A 617 6.54 16.98 -31.24
C SER A 617 5.61 15.89 -31.77
N ALA A 618 4.32 16.06 -31.50
CA ALA A 618 3.28 15.13 -31.94
C ALA A 618 3.18 15.01 -33.47
N LEU A 619 3.59 16.04 -34.22
CA LEU A 619 3.55 16.04 -35.68
C LEU A 619 4.68 15.21 -36.30
N THR A 620 5.87 15.25 -35.69
CA THR A 620 7.08 14.60 -36.23
C THR A 620 7.34 13.24 -35.57
N GLY A 621 6.66 12.91 -34.47
CA GLY A 621 6.96 11.75 -33.63
C GLY A 621 8.19 11.93 -32.74
N TRP A 622 8.83 13.11 -32.76
CA TRP A 622 10.03 13.34 -31.96
C TRP A 622 9.73 13.22 -30.46
N HIS A 623 10.45 12.31 -29.78
CA HIS A 623 10.38 12.04 -28.34
C HIS A 623 9.04 11.49 -27.81
N THR A 624 8.15 10.98 -28.66
CA THR A 624 6.93 10.29 -28.21
C THR A 624 7.25 9.04 -27.39
N ASN A 625 8.36 8.35 -27.69
CA ASN A 625 8.83 7.17 -26.97
C ASN A 625 9.16 7.42 -25.49
N ARG A 626 9.48 8.67 -25.09
CA ARG A 626 9.74 9.02 -23.68
C ARG A 626 8.47 9.13 -22.84
N LEU A 627 7.31 9.21 -23.49
CA LEU A 627 6.03 9.39 -22.82
C LEU A 627 5.67 8.18 -21.96
N LYS A 628 5.97 6.95 -22.44
CA LYS A 628 5.71 5.71 -21.69
C LYS A 628 6.39 5.74 -20.32
N LEU A 629 7.71 5.98 -20.30
CA LEU A 629 8.48 5.99 -19.06
C LEU A 629 7.92 7.00 -18.05
N ALA A 630 7.61 8.21 -18.51
CA ALA A 630 7.02 9.24 -17.67
C ALA A 630 5.64 8.83 -17.12
N MET A 631 4.84 8.13 -17.91
CA MET A 631 3.54 7.61 -17.48
C MET A 631 3.67 6.49 -16.45
N ASP A 632 4.56 5.53 -16.70
CA ASP A 632 4.84 4.41 -15.80
C ASP A 632 5.33 4.94 -14.45
N THR A 633 6.34 5.81 -14.43
CA THR A 633 6.86 6.42 -13.21
C THR A 633 5.80 7.17 -12.42
N ALA A 634 4.93 7.93 -13.09
CA ALA A 634 3.85 8.65 -12.43
C ALA A 634 2.83 7.68 -11.80
N LEU A 635 2.50 6.60 -12.50
CA LEU A 635 1.52 5.63 -12.00
C LEU A 635 2.07 4.73 -10.90
N GLU A 636 3.31 4.25 -11.01
CA GLU A 636 4.00 3.52 -9.94
C GLU A 636 4.03 4.33 -8.64
N ASN A 637 4.33 5.62 -8.73
CA ASN A 637 4.30 6.52 -7.58
C ASN A 637 2.88 6.82 -7.08
N TRP A 638 1.87 6.77 -7.95
CA TRP A 638 0.45 6.88 -7.59
C TRP A 638 -0.11 5.58 -7.01
N ASP A 639 0.58 4.44 -7.14
CA ASP A 639 0.22 3.18 -6.48
C ASP A 639 1.02 2.97 -5.17
N LYS A 640 2.04 3.79 -4.94
CA LYS A 640 3.03 3.57 -3.88
C LYS A 640 2.45 3.68 -2.47
N ARG A 641 2.69 2.62 -1.67
CA ARG A 641 2.44 2.56 -0.24
C ARG A 641 3.73 2.74 0.55
N VAL A 642 3.68 3.55 1.60
CA VAL A 642 4.72 3.74 2.61
C VAL A 642 4.17 3.18 3.92
N SER A 643 4.90 2.25 4.53
CA SER A 643 4.45 1.66 5.79
C SER A 643 4.41 2.70 6.91
N THR A 644 3.50 2.50 7.85
CA THR A 644 3.27 3.42 8.95
C THR A 644 4.48 3.50 9.87
N GLY A 645 5.19 2.39 10.14
CA GLY A 645 6.41 2.41 10.94
C GLY A 645 7.51 3.22 10.28
N ARG A 646 7.77 2.96 8.98
CA ARG A 646 8.76 3.72 8.21
C ARG A 646 8.43 5.22 8.13
N LEU A 647 7.16 5.57 7.90
CA LEU A 647 6.69 6.94 7.87
C LEU A 647 6.90 7.67 9.20
N ASN A 648 6.53 7.04 10.32
CA ASN A 648 6.65 7.66 11.65
C ASN A 648 8.11 7.78 12.11
N SER A 649 8.94 6.77 11.82
CA SER A 649 10.38 6.85 12.07
C SER A 649 11.00 8.03 11.34
N PHE A 650 10.69 8.18 10.05
CA PHE A 650 11.12 9.31 9.23
C PHE A 650 10.62 10.65 9.78
N LEU A 651 9.32 10.79 10.04
CA LEU A 651 8.76 12.06 10.55
C LEU A 651 9.30 12.42 11.94
N GLY A 652 9.61 11.43 12.77
CA GLY A 652 10.28 11.62 14.05
C GLY A 652 11.67 12.23 13.89
N GLN A 653 12.47 11.70 12.95
CA GLN A 653 13.79 12.25 12.62
C GLN A 653 13.69 13.67 12.04
N VAL A 654 12.77 13.89 11.10
CA VAL A 654 12.53 15.21 10.48
C VAL A 654 12.13 16.23 11.53
N GLN A 655 11.20 15.91 12.42
CA GLN A 655 10.79 16.80 13.50
C GLN A 655 11.91 17.07 14.50
N ALA A 656 12.74 16.08 14.82
CA ALA A 656 13.86 16.26 15.74
C ALA A 656 14.93 17.20 15.14
N ALA A 657 15.23 17.04 13.85
CA ALA A 657 16.20 17.88 13.14
C ALA A 657 15.67 19.29 12.86
N HIS A 658 14.40 19.40 12.45
CA HIS A 658 13.75 20.65 12.03
C HIS A 658 12.41 20.81 12.72
N PRO A 659 12.38 21.19 14.00
CA PRO A 659 11.14 21.23 14.76
C PRO A 659 10.26 22.46 14.37
N HIS A 660 8.93 22.30 14.43
CA HIS A 660 7.97 23.35 14.02
C HIS A 660 8.22 24.68 14.75
N PRO A 661 8.22 25.85 14.07
CA PRO A 661 8.49 27.13 14.71
C PRO A 661 7.48 27.45 15.83
N LEU A 662 7.98 27.98 16.95
CA LEU A 662 7.15 28.37 18.10
C LEU A 662 6.34 29.63 17.76
N ARG A 663 5.00 29.55 17.83
CA ARG A 663 4.12 30.71 17.81
C ARG A 663 3.08 30.62 18.93
N GLY A 664 3.30 31.40 19.99
CA GLY A 664 2.27 31.69 21.00
C GLY A 664 1.86 30.52 21.91
N GLY A 665 2.80 29.70 22.39
CA GLY A 665 2.48 28.63 23.34
C GLY A 665 3.47 27.47 23.29
N LYS A 666 2.96 26.25 23.54
CA LYS A 666 3.73 25.00 23.39
C LYS A 666 3.94 24.69 21.92
N GLN A 667 5.11 24.14 21.61
CA GLN A 667 5.45 23.70 20.26
C GLN A 667 4.53 22.56 19.82
N PRO A 668 3.84 22.68 18.67
CA PRO A 668 3.16 21.56 18.04
C PRO A 668 4.15 20.43 17.78
N ARG A 669 3.74 19.20 18.09
CA ARG A 669 4.49 17.98 17.82
C ARG A 669 3.64 17.09 16.96
N ILE A 670 4.25 16.49 15.94
CA ILE A 670 3.72 15.32 15.27
C ILE A 670 3.74 14.19 16.29
N LEU A 671 2.57 13.61 16.50
CA LEU A 671 2.35 12.45 17.33
C LEU A 671 2.45 11.19 16.48
N PHE A 672 1.84 11.25 15.30
CA PHE A 672 1.67 10.11 14.40
C PHE A 672 1.37 10.57 12.99
N ALA A 673 1.67 9.74 12.00
CA ALA A 673 1.09 9.84 10.68
C ALA A 673 0.82 8.46 10.09
N THR A 674 -0.16 8.36 9.20
CA THR A 674 -0.42 7.18 8.39
C THR A 674 -0.68 7.59 6.95
N GLN A 675 -0.40 6.68 6.01
CA GLN A 675 -0.88 6.81 4.64
C GLN A 675 -2.27 6.15 4.54
N ALA A 676 -3.32 6.96 4.55
CA ALA A 676 -4.71 6.50 4.52
C ALA A 676 -5.18 6.03 3.13
N SER A 677 -4.50 6.46 2.07
CA SER A 677 -4.78 6.01 0.70
C SER A 677 -3.51 6.12 -0.16
N ASN A 678 -3.38 5.29 -1.18
CA ASN A 678 -2.33 5.35 -2.19
C ASN A 678 -2.78 6.05 -3.48
N ARG A 679 -4.08 6.16 -3.78
CA ARG A 679 -4.61 6.57 -5.09
C ARG A 679 -5.54 7.80 -5.04
N PRO A 680 -5.04 9.02 -4.75
CA PRO A 680 -3.63 9.41 -4.59
C PRO A 680 -3.05 9.17 -3.19
N PRO A 681 -1.71 9.26 -3.01
CA PRO A 681 -1.06 9.15 -1.72
C PRO A 681 -1.57 10.22 -0.75
N ARG A 682 -2.34 9.79 0.25
CA ARG A 682 -2.92 10.65 1.29
C ARG A 682 -2.31 10.33 2.63
N PHE A 683 -1.53 11.26 3.17
CA PHE A 683 -0.97 11.21 4.51
C PHE A 683 -1.85 11.97 5.49
N VAL A 684 -2.23 11.32 6.58
CA VAL A 684 -2.94 11.94 7.70
C VAL A 684 -1.96 12.07 8.85
N ILE A 685 -1.68 13.30 9.26
CA ILE A 685 -0.71 13.63 10.32
C ILE A 685 -1.47 14.10 11.56
N PHE A 686 -1.30 13.39 12.66
CA PHE A 686 -1.89 13.74 13.94
C PHE A 686 -0.90 14.53 14.77
N THR A 687 -1.34 15.66 15.33
CA THR A 687 -0.47 16.59 16.03
C THR A 687 -1.07 17.08 17.34
N THR A 688 -0.22 17.54 18.26
CA THR A 688 -0.66 18.19 19.51
C THR A 688 -1.19 19.62 19.33
N GLY A 689 -1.04 20.18 18.14
CA GLY A 689 -1.36 21.56 17.83
C GLY A 689 -1.30 21.81 16.33
N PHE A 690 -1.82 22.95 15.89
CA PHE A 690 -1.88 23.29 14.47
C PHE A 690 -0.47 23.38 13.84
N LEU A 691 -0.26 22.66 12.74
CA LEU A 691 0.90 22.86 11.87
C LEU A 691 0.59 23.94 10.85
N ASP A 692 1.46 24.95 10.72
CA ASP A 692 1.28 26.02 9.77
C ASP A 692 1.53 25.57 8.32
N HIS A 693 1.03 26.34 7.35
CA HIS A 693 1.18 25.99 5.94
C HIS A 693 2.64 25.88 5.48
N SER A 694 3.55 26.65 6.10
CA SER A 694 4.97 26.60 5.74
C SER A 694 5.60 25.28 6.17
N TYR A 695 5.31 24.81 7.38
CA TYR A 695 5.78 23.53 7.88
C TYR A 695 5.12 22.34 7.17
N ARG A 696 3.84 22.43 6.81
CA ARG A 696 3.18 21.40 5.98
C ARG A 696 3.87 21.21 4.63
N ARG A 697 4.26 22.31 3.96
CA ARG A 697 5.03 22.24 2.70
C ARG A 697 6.42 21.67 2.91
N PHE A 698 7.07 21.99 4.03
CA PHE A 698 8.35 21.40 4.39
C PHE A 698 8.23 19.87 4.59
N ILE A 699 7.17 19.41 5.26
CA ILE A 699 6.89 17.97 5.39
C ILE A 699 6.62 17.35 4.01
N GLU A 700 5.81 17.98 3.17
CA GLU A 700 5.55 17.49 1.80
C GLU A 700 6.85 17.34 1.01
N HIS A 701 7.73 18.34 1.04
CA HIS A 701 9.03 18.27 0.39
C HIS A 701 9.89 17.15 0.96
N SER A 702 9.93 17.01 2.29
CA SER A 702 10.71 15.97 2.97
C SER A 702 10.20 14.57 2.59
N LEU A 703 8.87 14.37 2.53
CA LEU A 703 8.26 13.13 2.07
C LEU A 703 8.64 12.83 0.62
N ARG A 704 8.70 13.85 -0.25
CA ARG A 704 9.12 13.67 -1.64
C ARG A 704 10.60 13.33 -1.77
N ASP A 705 11.46 13.95 -0.96
CA ASP A 705 12.90 13.67 -0.99
C ASP A 705 13.21 12.24 -0.54
N GLU A 706 12.54 11.75 0.51
CA GLU A 706 12.78 10.41 1.07
C GLU A 706 12.08 9.31 0.26
N PHE A 707 10.81 9.52 -0.08
CA PHE A 707 9.96 8.48 -0.67
C PHE A 707 9.65 8.70 -2.15
N GLY A 708 10.07 9.79 -2.77
CA GLY A 708 9.83 10.08 -4.19
C GLY A 708 8.48 10.73 -4.47
N PHE A 709 7.57 10.02 -5.13
CA PHE A 709 6.30 10.56 -5.65
C PHE A 709 6.43 11.45 -6.88
N GLU A 710 7.39 11.15 -7.75
CA GLU A 710 7.51 11.80 -9.04
C GLU A 710 6.29 11.50 -9.91
N GLY A 711 5.71 12.52 -10.54
CA GLY A 711 4.49 12.41 -11.34
C GLY A 711 3.20 12.32 -10.53
N THR A 712 3.27 12.32 -9.19
CA THR A 712 2.10 12.08 -8.32
C THR A 712 1.86 13.19 -7.30
N PRO A 713 0.61 13.71 -7.19
CA PRO A 713 0.26 14.64 -6.13
C PRO A 713 0.19 13.91 -4.78
N ILE A 714 0.74 14.53 -3.73
CA ILE A 714 0.62 14.06 -2.35
C ILE A 714 -0.44 14.91 -1.65
N GLN A 715 -1.33 14.27 -0.90
CA GLN A 715 -2.30 14.96 -0.04
C GLN A 715 -1.87 14.82 1.42
N ILE A 716 -1.82 15.94 2.15
CA ILE A 716 -1.51 15.94 3.58
C ILE A 716 -2.70 16.54 4.35
N SER A 717 -3.34 15.72 5.18
CA SER A 717 -4.31 16.16 6.18
C SER A 717 -3.62 16.28 7.54
N VAL A 718 -4.07 17.23 8.37
CA VAL A 718 -3.55 17.43 9.73
C VAL A 718 -4.71 17.41 10.71
N ASN A 719 -4.70 16.44 11.63
CA ASN A 719 -5.68 16.31 12.70
C ASN A 719 -5.04 16.73 14.03
N VAL A 720 -5.64 17.71 14.71
CA VAL A 720 -5.12 18.24 15.98
C VAL A 720 -5.80 17.54 17.13
N ARG A 721 -5.05 16.81 17.96
CA ARG A 721 -5.58 16.06 19.10
C ARG A 721 -5.53 16.86 20.39
N GLU A 722 -6.61 16.83 21.18
CA GLU A 722 -6.69 17.43 22.51
C GLU A 722 -6.25 16.45 23.62
N LYS A 723 -5.67 16.98 24.69
CA LYS A 723 -5.27 16.16 25.86
C LYS A 723 -6.47 15.85 26.74
N LYS A 724 -6.64 14.57 27.13
CA LYS A 724 -7.56 14.14 28.21
C LYS A 724 -7.40 15.04 29.43
N LYS A 725 -8.48 15.69 29.86
CA LYS A 725 -8.49 16.37 31.16
C LYS A 725 -8.49 15.30 32.25
N ARG A 726 -7.40 15.23 33.03
CA ARG A 726 -7.38 14.46 34.29
C ARG A 726 -8.54 14.95 35.17
N LYS A 727 -9.53 14.07 35.39
CA LYS A 727 -10.60 14.27 36.37
C LYS A 727 -10.07 14.16 37.78
#